data_AF-A0A1G8JA14-F1
#
_entry.id   AF-A0A1G8JA14-F1
#
_cell.length_a   1.000
_cell.length_b   1.000
_cell.length_c   1.000
_cell.angle_alpha   90.00
_cell.angle_beta   90.00
_cell.angle_gamma   90.00
#
_symmetry.space_group_name_H-M   'P 1'
#
loop_
_entity.id
_entity.type
_entity.pdbx_description
1 polymer ?
#
loop_
_entity_poly.entity_id
_entity_poly.type
_entity_poly.pdbx_seq_one_letter_code
_entity_poly.pdbx_strand_id
1 'polypeptide(L)'
;MLSIWDTIYEDKNKLWISLSISQLRSPLEKENIIHILPADVKTYFYSSFPSIKYLFTKHHNKIEIFHNSFKEFITKKVKLFIKDCNDNIASFCENNLDNEYSIENCLHHYALSNTPEKALKSCNQKWADKLTLNHIEPDIVLLDIKNTINLSLKLEQTTELIRLLLLLQRIEFRYDYILYEYAQNIALALIANEDYQHALKYIVRRNILLVSNDQAIIFLQLLYEAEAYKEANVLLEAIDARFRKEIESEFKSGKGVSMDFFTMKANSLVLSTNENSEKGYRQYMAFSKFLQSLGSNDDFDSEQTTTGVTLMREVTTGWHQAYLMRAKNIHINSVEVSKFSGNPLNSRWAKMIALSKYIYDYELNRYNSNYHDKNDSHLEIVADIEYLILNHGYINDKVEVILLVKSLLKDSKNTSLVTKLIKNYFDFEMDENNIRNDNGVDFNYAAYINIAFKSKCKGYINDDNAFPEIKKRWSKNGWELYLKSIIVLIHFLEGKAYNLKAKNDSDDFQLIKEQLNLIRESINFSFEERSNWNRSYQLPEAIFPLLYTKLIHLYYHFNSNELDSFIEEIKQKSIDQLGLFSEGYREVFHEIVKELLLLNYETDKIQPIVQLWEQHILKGVQNRWERTEELLKISEIYALLGKKFEFNNTFQEVLNTSMGPTWYKEAQLDLINSTLSYLKSDSSSLNKYVKDYASLLDYASGEMTFQRYVRTEKESFINSLIANGRLDSALEYFKQEILPSPELLINNAEQNTFDAPTIGDGYNLGARNFVEQRGVLKILENIEDVSPYLKWALCEIFTINDDNFRYITYYGEKIAEVLNEIEILDNSHIENVIINLSKIIADKELNDDDRRALLNELYVGLTTSNRTRLKSHLVSKGIIWESKNQEDKITEEQPLEKNKEITDFEKFNNSINSTKENRQQLIKTGINSFEKEKISIWYNNWSGEHSKSKENIKSLLETDTEIIQTLSHEILKFNETPWLVSKEVIWFLEGKISKSQIEDIYKIVNNHFHYIIRPDTSVKEKYFWLDKENEKISNNSQIIDFLIWLLNHPFTDIRKKTFNNLVELGKFLGEEVIIKLLNTSSSKTPLLSTKMSSYVLKKISEEYPEIIKKTLETNSSYVIQIATISHFTIKYNFIAIANNIKEIGYKELAVELNKTIPDIPFKTGDIFLEEEFLLPIAPIIDELNNKEVLNGGFCKILVSKVIEYCSPLNTIDLVKSDKYLRRSFHDETQYRGRYNDTLNHALNEAITSVVYKNNMKTIHEILNND
;
A
#
# COMPACT_ATOMS: atom_id res chain seq x y z
N MET A 1 37.99 31.44 52.29
CA MET A 1 37.77 31.43 50.83
C MET A 1 36.43 30.76 50.60
N LEU A 2 35.43 31.52 50.15
CA LEU A 2 34.16 30.97 49.70
C LEU A 2 34.41 30.09 48.47
N SER A 3 33.73 28.96 48.36
CA SER A 3 33.83 28.16 47.14
C SER A 3 33.21 28.93 45.96
N ILE A 4 33.61 28.59 44.73
CA ILE A 4 33.03 29.19 43.51
C ILE A 4 31.50 29.06 43.52
N TRP A 5 30.98 27.94 44.04
CA TRP A 5 29.54 27.73 44.20
C TRP A 5 28.91 28.71 45.18
N ASP A 6 29.52 28.94 46.34
CA ASP A 6 28.97 29.87 47.34
C ASP A 6 28.85 31.28 46.78
N THR A 7 29.82 31.68 45.94
CA THR A 7 29.82 32.98 45.24
C THR A 7 28.71 33.10 44.18
N ILE A 8 28.30 31.98 43.56
CA ILE A 8 27.20 31.93 42.59
C ILE A 8 25.86 31.88 43.32
N TYR A 9 25.77 31.13 44.42
CA TYR A 9 24.53 30.94 45.17
C TYR A 9 24.10 32.19 45.94
N GLU A 10 25.05 32.97 46.48
CA GLU A 10 24.76 34.23 47.18
C GLU A 10 24.29 35.35 46.24
N ASP A 11 24.65 35.30 44.95
CA ASP A 11 24.26 36.29 43.94
C ASP A 11 23.10 35.76 43.07
N LYS A 12 21.90 36.24 43.36
CA LYS A 12 20.67 35.88 42.64
C LYS A 12 20.81 35.97 41.11
N ASN A 13 21.49 36.99 40.59
CA ASN A 13 21.63 37.18 39.15
C ASN A 13 22.57 36.12 38.55
N LYS A 14 23.72 35.87 39.19
CA LYS A 14 24.65 34.82 38.74
C LYS A 14 24.02 33.44 38.85
N LEU A 15 23.24 33.18 39.88
CA LEU A 15 22.52 31.94 40.07
C LEU A 15 21.52 31.68 38.94
N TRP A 16 20.63 32.65 38.64
CA TRP A 16 19.61 32.50 37.60
C TRP A 16 20.20 32.41 36.19
N ILE A 17 21.29 33.14 35.92
CA ILE A 17 22.01 33.02 34.64
C ILE A 17 22.61 31.62 34.50
N SER A 18 23.30 31.13 35.53
CA SER A 18 23.91 29.79 35.51
C SER A 18 22.87 28.68 35.44
N LEU A 19 21.76 28.83 36.17
CA LEU A 19 20.64 27.90 36.13
C LEU A 19 19.98 27.87 34.75
N SER A 20 19.66 29.02 34.16
CA SER A 20 18.99 29.08 32.85
C SER A 20 19.82 28.46 31.74
N ILE A 21 21.13 28.76 31.70
CA ILE A 21 22.04 28.15 30.72
C ILE A 21 22.21 26.64 31.02
N SER A 22 22.17 26.21 32.29
CA SER A 22 22.23 24.78 32.64
C SER A 22 21.04 23.97 32.14
N GLN A 23 19.87 24.58 31.99
CA GLN A 23 18.67 23.86 31.57
C GLN A 23 18.56 23.76 30.04
N LEU A 24 19.41 24.45 29.28
CA LEU A 24 19.42 24.35 27.81
C LEU A 24 19.86 22.95 27.34
N ARG A 25 19.26 22.48 26.24
CA ARG A 25 19.62 21.21 25.57
C ARG A 25 20.66 21.40 24.48
N SER A 26 20.56 22.50 23.75
CA SER A 26 21.51 22.93 22.72
C SER A 26 21.99 24.36 22.99
N PRO A 27 23.15 24.78 22.45
CA PRO A 27 23.66 26.13 22.66
C PRO A 27 22.70 27.21 22.13
N LEU A 28 22.50 28.28 22.90
CA LEU A 28 21.63 29.40 22.51
C LEU A 28 22.47 30.65 22.22
N GLU A 29 22.03 31.45 21.25
CA GLU A 29 22.67 32.73 20.93
C GLU A 29 22.67 33.67 22.12
N LYS A 30 23.77 34.41 22.29
CA LYS A 30 23.93 35.34 23.42
C LYS A 30 22.80 36.37 23.52
N GLU A 31 22.29 36.85 22.39
CA GLU A 31 21.18 37.80 22.33
C GLU A 31 19.88 37.17 22.87
N ASN A 32 19.61 35.91 22.53
CA ASN A 32 18.43 35.16 22.96
C ASN A 32 18.48 34.76 24.44
N ILE A 33 19.68 34.62 25.03
CA ILE A 33 19.84 34.25 26.44
C ILE A 33 19.24 35.27 27.41
N ILE A 34 19.19 36.55 27.06
CA ILE A 34 18.56 37.55 27.91
C ILE A 34 17.05 37.29 28.00
N HIS A 35 16.45 36.77 26.94
CA HIS A 35 15.01 36.59 26.85
C HIS A 35 14.50 35.37 27.64
N ILE A 36 15.36 34.38 27.93
CA ILE A 36 15.03 33.21 28.76
C ILE A 36 15.18 33.43 30.27
N LEU A 37 15.74 34.57 30.71
CA LEU A 37 15.93 34.89 32.13
C LEU A 37 14.66 35.47 32.76
N PRO A 38 14.51 35.40 34.10
CA PRO A 38 13.48 36.15 34.81
C PRO A 38 13.59 37.67 34.56
N ALA A 39 12.46 38.37 34.48
CA ALA A 39 12.39 39.79 34.10
C ALA A 39 13.29 40.71 34.94
N ASP A 40 13.41 40.43 36.23
CA ASP A 40 14.25 41.15 37.19
C ASP A 40 15.75 40.86 37.04
N VAL A 41 16.13 39.74 36.42
CA VAL A 41 17.52 39.36 36.14
C VAL A 41 17.97 39.87 34.76
N LYS A 42 17.04 40.01 33.79
CA LYS A 42 17.34 40.49 32.43
C LYS A 42 18.17 41.76 32.42
N THR A 43 17.82 42.73 33.26
CA THR A 43 18.47 44.05 33.34
C THR A 43 19.91 44.01 33.86
N TYR A 44 20.31 42.92 34.52
CA TYR A 44 21.64 42.77 35.12
C TYR A 44 22.53 41.76 34.39
N PHE A 45 22.08 41.18 33.27
CA PHE A 45 22.84 40.17 32.53
C PHE A 45 24.24 40.65 32.13
N TYR A 46 24.34 41.85 31.54
CA TYR A 46 25.62 42.38 31.07
C TYR A 46 26.59 42.74 32.20
N SER A 47 26.09 43.07 33.41
CA SER A 47 26.92 43.32 34.58
C SER A 47 27.36 42.04 35.29
N SER A 48 26.52 41.01 35.33
CA SER A 48 26.78 39.79 36.10
C SER A 48 27.48 38.68 35.31
N PHE A 49 27.14 38.49 34.01
CA PHE A 49 27.70 37.41 33.17
C PHE A 49 29.24 37.44 33.02
N PRO A 50 29.92 38.60 32.86
CA PRO A 50 31.38 38.62 32.69
C PRO A 50 32.14 37.94 33.83
N SER A 51 31.63 38.04 35.06
CA SER A 51 32.25 37.47 36.26
C SER A 51 32.13 35.95 36.36
N ILE A 52 31.22 35.32 35.61
CA ILE A 52 30.98 33.87 35.61
C ILE A 52 31.24 33.24 34.23
N LYS A 53 31.68 34.04 33.24
CA LYS A 53 31.89 33.63 31.85
C LYS A 53 32.80 32.41 31.70
N TYR A 54 33.79 32.25 32.59
CA TYR A 54 34.75 31.14 32.56
C TYR A 54 34.11 29.75 32.79
N LEU A 55 32.85 29.70 33.25
CA LEU A 55 32.08 28.47 33.44
C LEU A 55 31.35 28.02 32.16
N PHE A 56 31.44 28.83 31.09
CA PHE A 56 30.69 28.64 29.86
C PHE A 56 31.63 28.63 28.65
N THR A 57 31.31 27.81 27.66
CA THR A 57 31.96 27.83 26.34
C THR A 57 31.29 28.85 25.44
N LYS A 58 32.09 29.46 24.55
CA LYS A 58 31.59 30.35 23.49
C LYS A 58 32.04 29.80 22.15
N HIS A 59 31.11 29.19 21.42
CA HIS A 59 31.31 28.76 20.03
C HIS A 59 30.34 29.52 19.14
N HIS A 60 30.85 30.19 18.10
CA HIS A 60 30.02 30.91 17.11
C HIS A 60 28.93 31.82 17.72
N ASN A 61 29.26 32.58 18.76
CA ASN A 61 28.34 33.47 19.49
C ASN A 61 27.17 32.79 20.25
N LYS A 62 27.13 31.45 20.28
CA LYS A 62 26.28 30.66 21.16
C LYS A 62 26.98 30.40 22.50
N ILE A 63 26.21 30.30 23.58
CA ILE A 63 26.71 30.05 24.93
C ILE A 63 26.17 28.70 25.41
N GLU A 64 27.06 27.89 25.99
CA GLU A 64 26.77 26.59 26.57
C GLU A 64 27.55 26.43 27.88
N ILE A 65 27.13 25.50 28.74
CA ILE A 65 27.92 25.08 29.90
C ILE A 65 29.21 24.38 29.45
N PHE A 66 30.33 24.73 30.09
CA PHE A 66 31.64 24.18 29.76
C PHE A 66 31.79 22.68 30.05
N HIS A 67 31.13 22.15 31.09
CA HIS A 67 31.23 20.73 31.46
C HIS A 67 29.92 20.18 32.05
N ASN A 68 29.46 19.02 31.57
CA ASN A 68 28.19 18.41 32.01
C ASN A 68 28.11 18.16 33.52
N SER A 69 29.23 17.85 34.19
CA SER A 69 29.23 17.70 35.66
C SER A 69 28.82 18.98 36.39
N PHE A 70 29.07 20.16 35.81
CA PHE A 70 28.63 21.44 36.37
C PHE A 70 27.11 21.64 36.21
N LYS A 71 26.56 21.25 35.04
CA LYS A 71 25.11 21.20 34.80
C LYS A 71 24.41 20.29 35.81
N GLU A 72 24.92 19.09 36.01
CA GLU A 72 24.40 18.14 36.99
C GLU A 72 24.51 18.66 38.43
N PHE A 73 25.65 19.29 38.75
CA PHE A 73 25.89 19.88 40.06
C PHE A 73 24.88 20.99 40.39
N ILE A 74 24.65 21.95 39.48
CA ILE A 74 23.64 23.00 39.63
C ILE A 74 22.26 22.37 39.81
N THR A 75 21.87 21.47 38.89
CA THR A 75 20.57 20.81 38.88
C THR A 75 20.28 20.10 40.22
N LYS A 76 21.30 19.45 40.81
CA LYS A 76 21.18 18.79 42.11
C LYS A 76 21.06 19.78 43.28
N LYS A 77 21.74 20.92 43.20
CA LYS A 77 21.78 21.93 44.28
C LYS A 77 20.56 22.84 44.33
N VAL A 78 19.95 23.15 43.19
CA VAL A 78 18.82 24.09 43.08
C VAL A 78 17.57 23.46 42.47
N LYS A 79 17.27 22.22 42.88
CA LYS A 79 16.14 21.43 42.36
C LYS A 79 14.79 22.14 42.39
N LEU A 80 14.55 22.98 43.40
CA LEU A 80 13.29 23.72 43.58
C LEU A 80 13.07 24.80 42.50
N PHE A 81 14.13 25.35 41.90
CA PHE A 81 14.05 26.43 40.92
C PHE A 81 14.00 25.93 39.47
N ILE A 82 14.16 24.61 39.24
CA ILE A 82 14.20 24.03 37.89
C ILE A 82 12.91 24.29 37.13
N LYS A 83 11.75 24.13 37.77
CA LYS A 83 10.46 24.30 37.09
C LYS A 83 10.24 25.74 36.66
N ASP A 84 10.44 26.69 37.58
CA ASP A 84 10.35 28.13 37.29
C ASP A 84 11.34 28.56 36.20
N CYS A 85 12.54 27.97 36.18
CA CYS A 85 13.50 28.19 35.11
C CYS A 85 12.97 27.70 33.76
N ASN A 86 12.39 26.50 33.70
CA ASN A 86 11.82 25.95 32.48
C ASN A 86 10.56 26.70 32.04
N ASP A 87 9.77 27.29 32.94
CA ASP A 87 8.67 28.20 32.58
C ASP A 87 9.16 29.41 31.78
N ASN A 88 10.27 30.04 32.22
CA ASN A 88 10.85 31.19 31.51
C ASN A 88 11.38 30.80 30.13
N ILE A 89 12.05 29.65 30.01
CA ILE A 89 12.56 29.16 28.71
C ILE A 89 11.39 28.75 27.81
N ALA A 90 10.37 28.07 28.33
CA ALA A 90 9.18 27.70 27.57
C ALA A 90 8.43 28.95 27.06
N SER A 91 8.31 30.00 27.89
CA SER A 91 7.71 31.27 27.49
C SER A 91 8.51 31.97 26.38
N PHE A 92 9.83 31.90 26.41
CA PHE A 92 10.65 32.34 25.28
C PHE A 92 10.31 31.54 24.01
N CYS A 93 10.23 30.21 24.11
CA CYS A 93 9.89 29.36 22.96
C CYS A 93 8.50 29.64 22.38
N GLU A 94 7.49 29.86 23.23
CA GLU A 94 6.12 30.23 22.84
C GLU A 94 6.09 31.54 22.05
N ASN A 95 6.92 32.52 22.44
CA ASN A 95 6.95 33.84 21.82
C ASN A 95 7.85 33.91 20.57
N ASN A 96 8.63 32.86 20.29
CA ASN A 96 9.62 32.84 19.20
C ASN A 96 9.50 31.54 18.38
N LEU A 97 8.31 31.27 17.84
CA LEU A 97 7.96 29.99 17.21
C LEU A 97 8.83 29.59 16.01
N ASP A 98 9.50 30.55 15.36
CA ASP A 98 10.35 30.33 14.19
C ASP A 98 11.85 30.28 14.55
N ASN A 99 12.21 30.48 15.82
CA ASN A 99 13.59 30.34 16.26
C ASN A 99 14.00 28.86 16.32
N GLU A 100 15.17 28.50 15.78
CA GLU A 100 15.68 27.12 15.72
C GLU A 100 15.62 26.41 17.08
N TYR A 101 16.04 27.09 18.15
CA TYR A 101 16.03 26.53 19.50
C TYR A 101 14.60 26.24 19.97
N SER A 102 13.68 27.14 19.68
CA SER A 102 12.28 27.04 20.08
C SER A 102 11.57 25.92 19.34
N ILE A 103 11.85 25.74 18.04
CA ILE A 103 11.33 24.62 17.24
C ILE A 103 11.76 23.30 17.90
N GLU A 104 13.06 23.13 18.15
CA GLU A 104 13.62 21.89 18.69
C GLU A 104 13.19 21.60 20.15
N ASN A 105 13.17 22.60 21.03
CA ASN A 105 13.20 22.37 22.47
C ASN A 105 11.94 22.78 23.24
N CYS A 106 10.93 23.38 22.60
CA CYS A 106 9.72 23.84 23.30
C CYS A 106 9.03 22.70 24.08
N LEU A 107 8.89 21.52 23.46
CA LEU A 107 8.19 20.39 24.09
C LEU A 107 8.92 19.89 25.33
N HIS A 108 10.25 19.81 25.26
CA HIS A 108 11.09 19.44 26.39
C HIS A 108 10.93 20.38 27.58
N HIS A 109 10.96 21.69 27.33
CA HIS A 109 10.82 22.68 28.40
C HIS A 109 9.41 22.66 29.01
N TYR A 110 8.36 22.44 28.23
CA TYR A 110 7.03 22.19 28.81
C TYR A 110 7.03 20.98 29.76
N ALA A 111 7.66 19.86 29.37
CA ALA A 111 7.66 18.65 30.20
C ALA A 111 8.37 18.85 31.55
N LEU A 112 9.28 19.82 31.66
CA LEU A 112 10.02 20.16 32.88
C LEU A 112 9.48 21.40 33.62
N SER A 113 8.45 22.05 33.07
CA SER A 113 7.84 23.28 33.57
C SER A 113 6.92 23.05 34.78
N ASN A 114 6.32 24.12 35.32
CA ASN A 114 5.22 24.01 36.29
C ASN A 114 3.88 23.60 35.65
N THR A 115 3.79 23.62 34.31
CA THR A 115 2.60 23.21 33.55
C THR A 115 2.90 22.07 32.56
N PRO A 116 3.33 20.89 33.05
CA PRO A 116 3.73 19.77 32.20
C PRO A 116 2.60 19.24 31.30
N GLU A 117 1.33 19.48 31.64
CA GLU A 117 0.16 19.12 30.83
C GLU A 117 0.17 19.79 29.44
N LYS A 118 0.83 20.95 29.31
CA LYS A 118 1.05 21.60 28.00
C LYS A 118 1.87 20.71 27.05
N ALA A 119 2.82 19.95 27.58
CA ALA A 119 3.63 19.04 26.77
C ALA A 119 2.77 17.93 26.16
N LEU A 120 1.86 17.34 26.95
CA LEU A 120 0.93 16.32 26.44
C LEU A 120 0.15 16.86 25.24
N LYS A 121 -0.51 18.01 25.38
CA LYS A 121 -1.31 18.62 24.30
C LYS A 121 -0.49 19.01 23.06
N SER A 122 0.73 19.49 23.27
CA SER A 122 1.61 19.98 22.20
C SER A 122 2.30 18.86 21.43
N CYS A 123 2.55 17.71 22.06
CA CYS A 123 3.13 16.54 21.42
C CYS A 123 2.09 15.85 20.53
N ASN A 124 1.93 16.32 19.30
CA ASN A 124 0.95 15.83 18.34
C ASN A 124 1.54 15.78 16.91
N GLN A 125 0.73 15.36 15.93
CA GLN A 125 1.19 15.19 14.55
C GLN A 125 1.75 16.49 13.95
N LYS A 126 1.08 17.63 14.16
CA LYS A 126 1.53 18.93 13.65
C LYS A 126 2.90 19.34 14.21
N TRP A 127 3.13 19.08 15.49
CA TRP A 127 4.43 19.31 16.10
C TRP A 127 5.51 18.42 15.46
N ALA A 128 5.24 17.12 15.31
CA ALA A 128 6.20 16.19 14.71
C ALA A 128 6.51 16.55 13.25
N ASP A 129 5.51 16.91 12.45
CA ASP A 129 5.69 17.36 11.07
C ASP A 129 6.53 18.65 11.01
N LYS A 130 6.31 19.60 11.93
CA LYS A 130 7.13 20.82 12.04
C LYS A 130 8.60 20.47 12.33
N LEU A 131 8.88 19.50 13.19
CA LEU A 131 10.26 19.06 13.46
C LEU A 131 10.88 18.37 12.25
N THR A 132 10.12 17.56 11.52
CA THR A 132 10.62 16.90 10.31
C THR A 132 10.93 17.90 9.20
N LEU A 133 10.06 18.90 8.97
CA LEU A 133 10.29 19.99 8.01
C LEU A 133 11.56 20.81 8.30
N ASN A 134 11.92 20.93 9.57
CA ASN A 134 13.14 21.62 10.01
C ASN A 134 14.32 20.66 10.20
N HIS A 135 14.21 19.43 9.69
CA HIS A 135 15.26 18.40 9.70
C HIS A 135 15.91 18.22 11.07
N ILE A 136 15.10 18.24 12.14
CA ILE A 136 15.54 17.96 13.50
C ILE A 136 15.92 16.47 13.60
N GLU A 137 16.97 16.18 14.38
CA GLU A 137 17.50 14.82 14.50
C GLU A 137 16.42 13.83 14.99
N PRO A 138 16.23 12.67 14.32
CA PRO A 138 15.19 11.71 14.68
C PRO A 138 15.24 11.27 16.14
N ASP A 139 16.44 11.03 16.67
CA ASP A 139 16.65 10.62 18.07
C ASP A 139 16.05 11.61 19.07
N ILE A 140 16.14 12.92 18.78
CA ILE A 140 15.60 13.99 19.64
C ILE A 140 14.08 13.95 19.63
N VAL A 141 13.47 13.83 18.44
CA VAL A 141 12.02 13.77 18.27
C VAL A 141 11.45 12.54 18.98
N LEU A 142 12.04 11.37 18.74
CA LEU A 142 11.61 10.11 19.34
C LEU A 142 11.80 10.12 20.87
N LEU A 143 12.90 10.67 21.36
CA LEU A 143 13.14 10.83 22.80
C LEU A 143 12.09 11.73 23.46
N ASP A 144 11.70 12.83 22.81
CA ASP A 144 10.70 13.75 23.36
C ASP A 144 9.31 13.12 23.39
N ILE A 145 8.94 12.32 22.39
CA ILE A 145 7.71 11.52 22.42
C ILE A 145 7.77 10.51 23.57
N LYS A 146 8.87 9.75 23.71
CA LYS A 146 9.05 8.76 24.79
C LYS A 146 9.01 9.40 26.19
N ASN A 147 9.60 10.57 26.34
CA ASN A 147 9.51 11.37 27.57
C ASN A 147 8.08 11.84 27.86
N THR A 148 7.34 12.23 26.82
CA THR A 148 5.94 12.65 26.94
C THR A 148 5.03 11.46 27.28
N ILE A 149 5.32 10.26 26.76
CA ILE A 149 4.65 9.00 27.17
C ILE A 149 4.89 8.74 28.66
N ASN A 150 6.14 8.82 29.14
CA ASN A 150 6.45 8.71 30.56
C ASN A 150 5.71 9.75 31.41
N LEU A 151 5.58 10.98 30.89
CA LEU A 151 4.81 12.03 31.56
C LEU A 151 3.32 11.70 31.64
N SER A 152 2.72 11.15 30.58
CA SER A 152 1.31 10.74 30.59
C SER A 152 1.02 9.66 31.64
N LEU A 153 1.97 8.74 31.86
CA LEU A 153 1.89 7.73 32.92
C LEU A 153 1.96 8.35 34.32
N LYS A 154 2.87 9.32 34.53
CA LYS A 154 3.01 10.04 35.81
C LYS A 154 1.83 10.94 36.16
N LEU A 155 1.17 11.49 35.14
CA LEU A 155 -0.03 12.35 35.29
C LEU A 155 -1.34 11.55 35.17
N GLU A 156 -1.24 10.22 35.07
CA GLU A 156 -2.37 9.30 34.99
C GLU A 156 -3.36 9.62 33.86
N GLN A 157 -2.84 10.03 32.69
CA GLN A 157 -3.64 10.43 31.52
C GLN A 157 -3.78 9.29 30.50
N THR A 158 -4.76 8.41 30.72
CA THR A 158 -5.00 7.19 29.91
C THR A 158 -5.22 7.45 28.42
N THR A 159 -6.06 8.42 28.04
CA THR A 159 -6.37 8.71 26.62
C THR A 159 -5.17 9.32 25.89
N GLU A 160 -4.42 10.19 26.57
CA GLU A 160 -3.19 10.79 26.04
C GLU A 160 -2.09 9.73 25.84
N LEU A 161 -1.97 8.75 26.74
CA LEU A 161 -1.04 7.62 26.57
C LEU A 161 -1.29 6.89 25.23
N ILE A 162 -2.54 6.51 24.95
CA ILE A 162 -2.91 5.84 23.69
C ILE A 162 -2.60 6.73 22.49
N ARG A 163 -2.97 8.02 22.55
CA ARG A 163 -2.69 9.00 21.49
C ARG A 163 -1.19 9.13 21.20
N LEU A 164 -0.35 9.15 22.24
CA LEU A 164 1.09 9.29 22.14
C LEU A 164 1.78 8.01 21.66
N LEU A 165 1.32 6.83 22.08
CA LEU A 165 1.80 5.55 21.54
C LEU A 165 1.50 5.45 20.04
N LEU A 166 0.29 5.82 19.61
CA LEU A 166 -0.06 5.85 18.19
C LEU A 166 0.66 6.95 17.40
N LEU A 167 1.05 8.05 18.04
CA LEU A 167 1.97 9.03 17.43
C LEU A 167 3.36 8.43 17.28
N LEU A 168 3.91 7.81 18.32
CA LEU A 168 5.21 7.15 18.29
C LEU A 168 5.27 6.13 17.15
N GLN A 169 4.23 5.30 16.98
CA GLN A 169 4.13 4.36 15.85
C GLN A 169 4.33 5.04 14.50
N ARG A 170 3.64 6.16 14.24
CA ARG A 170 3.72 6.86 12.95
C ARG A 170 5.09 7.50 12.73
N ILE A 171 5.67 8.07 13.79
CA ILE A 171 6.93 8.81 13.72
C ILE A 171 8.14 7.87 13.66
N GLU A 172 8.13 6.75 14.40
CA GLU A 172 9.12 5.68 14.25
C GLU A 172 9.08 5.12 12.82
N PHE A 173 7.89 4.88 12.27
CA PHE A 173 7.80 4.43 10.87
C PHE A 173 8.41 5.43 9.87
N ARG A 174 8.06 6.72 10.02
CA ARG A 174 8.60 7.78 9.17
C ARG A 174 10.13 7.78 9.19
N TYR A 175 10.73 7.84 10.38
CA TYR A 175 12.17 8.02 10.50
C TYR A 175 12.96 6.74 10.26
N ASP A 176 12.53 5.61 10.82
CA ASP A 176 13.30 4.37 10.82
C ASP A 176 13.13 3.58 9.51
N TYR A 177 12.10 3.88 8.71
CA TYR A 177 11.83 3.18 7.45
C TYR A 177 11.85 4.14 6.26
N ILE A 178 10.89 5.06 6.14
CA ILE A 178 10.72 5.85 4.91
C ILE A 178 11.87 6.83 4.68
N LEU A 179 12.19 7.67 5.67
CA LEU A 179 13.25 8.67 5.52
C LEU A 179 14.65 8.02 5.50
N TYR A 180 14.79 6.83 6.10
CA TYR A 180 16.00 6.04 6.00
C TYR A 180 16.19 5.48 4.58
N GLU A 181 15.16 4.85 4.02
CA GLU A 181 15.18 4.28 2.66
C GLU A 181 15.48 5.36 1.61
N TYR A 182 14.80 6.51 1.70
CA TYR A 182 14.92 7.59 0.73
C TYR A 182 15.89 8.71 1.13
N ALA A 183 16.84 8.42 2.02
CA ALA A 183 17.83 9.39 2.49
C ALA A 183 18.61 10.03 1.32
N GLN A 184 18.91 9.27 0.27
CA GLN A 184 19.54 9.78 -0.94
C GLN A 184 18.67 10.83 -1.63
N ASN A 185 17.42 10.49 -1.94
CA ASN A 185 16.52 11.38 -2.66
C ASN A 185 16.23 12.66 -1.85
N ILE A 186 16.12 12.55 -0.52
CA ILE A 186 16.00 13.71 0.38
C ILE A 186 17.25 14.60 0.27
N ALA A 187 18.45 14.02 0.35
CA ALA A 187 19.69 14.78 0.25
C ALA A 187 19.83 15.48 -1.11
N LEU A 188 19.47 14.81 -2.21
CA LEU A 188 19.44 15.41 -3.55
C LEU A 188 18.47 16.60 -3.61
N ALA A 189 17.24 16.41 -3.13
CA ALA A 189 16.23 17.47 -3.11
C ALA A 189 16.66 18.68 -2.27
N LEU A 190 17.31 18.45 -1.13
CA LEU A 190 17.81 19.53 -0.26
C LEU A 190 19.01 20.26 -0.86
N ILE A 191 19.96 19.53 -1.49
CA ILE A 191 21.09 20.15 -2.20
C ILE A 191 20.58 21.01 -3.36
N ALA A 192 19.62 20.51 -4.14
CA ALA A 192 18.99 21.26 -5.22
C ALA A 192 18.26 22.52 -4.72
N ASN A 193 17.71 22.49 -3.50
CA ASN A 193 17.08 23.63 -2.84
C ASN A 193 18.06 24.50 -2.03
N GLU A 194 19.37 24.31 -2.22
CA GLU A 194 20.46 25.04 -1.56
C GLU A 194 20.52 24.88 -0.02
N ASP A 195 19.89 23.83 0.54
CA ASP A 195 19.90 23.53 1.97
C ASP A 195 20.95 22.46 2.33
N TYR A 196 22.22 22.83 2.11
CA TYR A 196 23.37 21.94 2.23
C TYR A 196 23.58 21.40 3.66
N GLN A 197 23.32 22.23 4.67
CA GLN A 197 23.51 21.86 6.07
C GLN A 197 22.54 20.75 6.47
N HIS A 198 21.29 20.81 6.03
CA HIS A 198 20.32 19.76 6.30
C HIS A 198 20.55 18.52 5.44
N ALA A 199 20.95 18.68 4.18
CA ALA A 199 21.32 17.55 3.32
C ALA A 199 22.40 16.67 3.96
N LEU A 200 23.43 17.27 4.57
CA LEU A 200 24.49 16.52 5.24
C LEU A 200 23.99 15.58 6.35
N LYS A 201 22.89 15.92 7.04
CA LYS A 201 22.34 15.06 8.10
C LYS A 201 21.87 13.70 7.58
N TYR A 202 21.52 13.62 6.29
CA TYR A 202 21.12 12.39 5.61
C TYR A 202 22.30 11.66 4.94
N ILE A 203 23.46 12.32 4.80
CA ILE A 203 24.66 11.76 4.16
C ILE A 203 25.68 11.25 5.20
N VAL A 204 25.87 12.01 6.29
CA VAL A 204 26.91 11.77 7.31
C VAL A 204 26.31 11.84 8.70
N ARG A 205 26.61 10.85 9.54
CA ARG A 205 26.30 10.86 10.97
C ARG A 205 27.54 10.53 11.79
N ARG A 206 28.00 11.47 12.64
CA ARG A 206 29.21 11.30 13.49
C ARG A 206 30.46 10.84 12.69
N ASN A 207 30.73 11.47 11.54
CA ASN A 207 31.79 11.11 10.59
C ASN A 207 31.68 9.69 9.99
N ILE A 208 30.51 9.07 10.06
CA ILE A 208 30.19 7.81 9.39
C ILE A 208 29.28 8.14 8.21
N LEU A 209 29.69 7.71 7.02
CA LEU A 209 28.86 7.78 5.82
C LEU A 209 27.65 6.84 5.94
N LEU A 210 26.46 7.38 5.67
CA LEU A 210 25.20 6.63 5.62
C LEU A 210 24.88 6.11 4.21
N VAL A 211 25.58 6.61 3.20
CA VAL A 211 25.34 6.37 1.77
C VAL A 211 26.42 5.46 1.16
N SER A 212 26.20 4.99 -0.07
CA SER A 212 27.20 4.21 -0.84
C SER A 212 28.41 5.06 -1.23
N ASN A 213 29.49 4.43 -1.68
CA ASN A 213 30.71 5.12 -2.09
C ASN A 213 30.45 6.04 -3.31
N ASP A 214 29.70 5.56 -4.30
CA ASP A 214 29.37 6.35 -5.49
C ASP A 214 28.49 7.55 -5.13
N GLN A 215 27.46 7.35 -4.29
CA GLN A 215 26.61 8.42 -3.76
C GLN A 215 27.43 9.49 -3.02
N ALA A 216 28.39 9.08 -2.20
CA ALA A 216 29.24 10.03 -1.47
C ALA A 216 30.05 10.92 -2.43
N ILE A 217 30.58 10.37 -3.53
CA ILE A 217 31.31 11.16 -4.54
C ILE A 217 30.38 12.12 -5.28
N ILE A 218 29.15 11.69 -5.58
CA ILE A 218 28.14 12.54 -6.23
C ILE A 218 27.80 13.73 -5.35
N PHE A 219 27.46 13.50 -4.08
CA PHE A 219 27.15 14.58 -3.15
C PHE A 219 28.36 15.49 -2.94
N LEU A 220 29.56 14.94 -2.86
CA LEU A 220 30.78 15.73 -2.72
C LEU A 220 31.00 16.63 -3.95
N GLN A 221 30.76 16.12 -5.16
CA GLN A 221 30.81 16.90 -6.39
C GLN A 221 29.80 18.05 -6.33
N LEU A 222 28.52 17.76 -6.04
CA LEU A 222 27.47 18.76 -5.97
C LEU A 222 27.76 19.86 -4.94
N LEU A 223 28.23 19.49 -3.74
CA LEU A 223 28.58 20.45 -2.69
C LEU A 223 29.77 21.33 -3.08
N TYR A 224 30.81 20.76 -3.69
CA TYR A 224 31.95 21.56 -4.16
C TYR A 224 31.56 22.50 -5.29
N GLU A 225 30.78 22.03 -6.27
CA GLU A 225 30.31 22.84 -7.39
C GLU A 225 29.35 23.95 -6.97
N ALA A 226 28.60 23.75 -5.88
CA ALA A 226 27.75 24.75 -5.24
C ALA A 226 28.50 25.66 -4.25
N GLU A 227 29.83 25.55 -4.17
CA GLU A 227 30.69 26.30 -3.23
C GLU A 227 30.36 26.10 -1.74
N ALA A 228 29.65 25.02 -1.38
CA ALA A 228 29.33 24.63 -0.01
C ALA A 228 30.52 23.94 0.68
N TYR A 229 31.67 24.64 0.74
CA TYR A 229 32.96 24.07 1.15
C TYR A 229 32.97 23.54 2.58
N LYS A 230 32.24 24.17 3.50
CA LYS A 230 32.17 23.73 4.89
C LYS A 230 31.52 22.35 4.96
N GLU A 231 30.41 22.18 4.25
CA GLU A 231 29.67 20.94 4.20
C GLU A 231 30.45 19.86 3.42
N ALA A 232 31.06 20.22 2.30
CA ALA A 232 31.91 19.34 1.51
C ALA A 232 33.10 18.78 2.31
N ASN A 233 33.72 19.60 3.16
CA ASN A 233 34.81 19.17 4.03
C ASN A 233 34.38 18.12 5.07
N VAL A 234 33.19 18.28 5.67
CA VAL A 234 32.63 17.28 6.59
C VAL A 234 32.43 15.94 5.87
N LEU A 235 31.90 15.98 4.64
CA LEU A 235 31.73 14.78 3.82
C LEU A 235 33.08 14.14 3.43
N LEU A 236 34.07 14.94 3.05
CA LEU A 236 35.41 14.48 2.74
C LEU A 236 36.08 13.77 3.93
N GLU A 237 35.94 14.32 5.14
CA GLU A 237 36.45 13.68 6.37
C GLU A 237 35.79 12.33 6.64
N ALA A 238 34.48 12.20 6.37
CA ALA A 238 33.74 10.95 6.52
C ALA A 238 34.16 9.89 5.48
N ILE A 239 34.40 10.30 4.22
CA ILE A 239 34.98 9.45 3.17
C ILE A 239 36.35 8.94 3.60
N ASP A 240 37.19 9.82 4.15
CA ASP A 240 38.52 9.47 4.64
C ASP A 240 38.48 8.52 5.83
N ALA A 241 37.51 8.70 6.73
CA ALA A 241 37.28 7.80 7.86
C ALA A 241 36.86 6.40 7.40
N ARG A 242 35.93 6.30 6.43
CA ARG A 242 35.51 5.01 5.84
C ARG A 242 36.70 4.32 5.18
N PHE A 243 37.45 5.02 4.34
CA PHE A 243 38.64 4.47 3.68
C PHE A 243 39.64 3.87 4.67
N ARG A 244 40.02 4.63 5.73
CA ARG A 244 40.94 4.13 6.77
C ARG A 244 40.41 2.88 7.47
N LYS A 245 39.13 2.88 7.84
CA LYS A 245 38.49 1.75 8.53
C LYS A 245 38.54 0.47 7.70
N GLU A 246 38.27 0.55 6.40
CA GLU A 246 38.32 -0.63 5.51
C GLU A 246 39.75 -1.15 5.34
N ILE A 247 40.74 -0.26 5.16
CA ILE A 247 42.15 -0.65 5.12
C ILE A 247 42.54 -1.39 6.42
N GLU A 248 42.17 -0.86 7.59
CA GLU A 248 42.47 -1.48 8.89
C GLU A 248 41.73 -2.80 9.12
N SER A 249 40.48 -2.91 8.67
CA SER A 249 39.66 -4.12 8.78
C SER A 249 40.22 -5.25 7.93
N GLU A 250 40.51 -4.97 6.66
CA GLU A 250 40.98 -5.98 5.72
C GLU A 250 42.44 -6.37 5.96
N PHE A 251 43.27 -5.45 6.48
CA PHE A 251 44.60 -5.79 6.98
C PHE A 251 44.54 -6.85 8.09
N LYS A 252 43.49 -6.85 8.92
CA LYS A 252 43.28 -7.86 9.97
C LYS A 252 42.64 -9.14 9.45
N SER A 253 41.80 -9.06 8.42
CA SER A 253 41.05 -10.19 7.86
C SER A 253 41.88 -11.05 6.88
N GLY A 254 42.86 -10.44 6.20
CA GLY A 254 43.65 -11.05 5.14
C GLY A 254 42.91 -11.24 3.81
N LYS A 255 41.69 -10.70 3.63
CA LYS A 255 40.83 -10.94 2.45
C LYS A 255 41.05 -9.97 1.28
N GLY A 256 41.92 -8.96 1.44
CA GLY A 256 42.19 -7.94 0.43
C GLY A 256 41.16 -6.80 0.43
N VAL A 257 41.48 -5.66 -0.19
CA VAL A 257 40.66 -4.45 -0.19
C VAL A 257 40.06 -4.22 -1.58
N SER A 258 38.78 -3.88 -1.68
CA SER A 258 38.14 -3.53 -2.97
C SER A 258 38.79 -2.30 -3.61
N MET A 259 38.97 -2.34 -4.93
CA MET A 259 39.44 -1.21 -5.74
C MET A 259 38.53 0.02 -5.63
N ASP A 260 37.25 -0.17 -5.34
CA ASP A 260 36.26 0.91 -5.25
C ASP A 260 36.63 1.92 -4.15
N PHE A 261 37.21 1.47 -3.03
CA PHE A 261 37.64 2.35 -1.95
C PHE A 261 38.82 3.24 -2.34
N PHE A 262 39.76 2.72 -3.14
CA PHE A 262 40.86 3.51 -3.67
C PHE A 262 40.38 4.51 -4.72
N THR A 263 39.45 4.09 -5.59
CA THR A 263 38.83 4.98 -6.58
C THR A 263 38.05 6.11 -5.90
N MET A 264 37.23 5.79 -4.90
CA MET A 264 36.53 6.78 -4.07
C MET A 264 37.51 7.78 -3.43
N LYS A 265 38.60 7.29 -2.81
CA LYS A 265 39.60 8.16 -2.19
C LYS A 265 40.32 9.05 -3.21
N ALA A 266 40.66 8.53 -4.38
CA ALA A 266 41.27 9.32 -5.44
C ALA A 266 40.30 10.41 -5.93
N ASN A 267 39.06 10.04 -6.24
CA ASN A 267 38.04 10.96 -6.75
C ASN A 267 37.71 12.06 -5.72
N SER A 268 37.65 11.74 -4.43
CA SER A 268 37.40 12.74 -3.38
C SER A 268 38.54 13.77 -3.28
N LEU A 269 39.79 13.34 -3.47
CA LEU A 269 40.95 14.23 -3.53
C LEU A 269 40.93 15.11 -4.77
N VAL A 270 40.53 14.56 -5.93
CA VAL A 270 40.33 15.35 -7.16
C VAL A 270 39.29 16.43 -6.93
N LEU A 271 38.14 16.10 -6.36
CA LEU A 271 37.07 17.07 -6.07
C LEU A 271 37.51 18.19 -5.13
N SER A 272 38.33 17.88 -4.12
CA SER A 272 38.86 18.87 -3.16
C SER A 272 39.70 20.00 -3.79
N THR A 273 40.13 19.82 -5.06
CA THR A 273 40.81 20.88 -5.81
C THR A 273 39.93 22.10 -6.08
N ASN A 274 38.59 21.98 -5.92
CA ASN A 274 37.68 23.10 -6.10
C ASN A 274 37.79 24.15 -4.99
N GLU A 275 38.02 23.72 -3.74
CA GLU A 275 38.26 24.64 -2.62
C GLU A 275 39.72 25.15 -2.61
N ASN A 276 40.69 24.23 -2.75
CA ASN A 276 42.11 24.57 -2.76
C ASN A 276 42.86 23.72 -3.78
N SER A 277 43.00 24.28 -4.99
CA SER A 277 43.57 23.57 -6.14
C SER A 277 44.98 23.04 -5.89
N GLU A 278 45.85 23.81 -5.22
CA GLU A 278 47.22 23.37 -4.94
C GLU A 278 47.27 22.23 -3.91
N LYS A 279 46.55 22.35 -2.80
CA LYS A 279 46.53 21.34 -1.74
C LYS A 279 45.90 20.04 -2.24
N GLY A 280 44.71 20.13 -2.86
CA GLY A 280 44.00 18.97 -3.41
C GLY A 280 44.85 18.22 -4.45
N TYR A 281 45.47 18.96 -5.39
CA TYR A 281 46.33 18.37 -6.41
C TYR A 281 47.56 17.69 -5.81
N ARG A 282 48.25 18.33 -4.85
CA ARG A 282 49.40 17.72 -4.16
C ARG A 282 49.00 16.42 -3.44
N GLN A 283 47.84 16.39 -2.79
CA GLN A 283 47.33 15.20 -2.10
C GLN A 283 46.96 14.09 -3.07
N TYR A 284 46.25 14.41 -4.16
CA TYR A 284 45.96 13.46 -5.23
C TYR A 284 47.24 12.88 -5.83
N MET A 285 48.23 13.72 -6.16
CA MET A 285 49.50 13.26 -6.72
C MET A 285 50.29 12.38 -5.75
N ALA A 286 50.26 12.67 -4.45
CA ALA A 286 50.85 11.82 -3.43
C ALA A 286 50.14 10.45 -3.38
N PHE A 287 48.81 10.43 -3.44
CA PHE A 287 48.02 9.21 -3.47
C PHE A 287 48.26 8.40 -4.76
N SER A 288 48.32 9.05 -5.92
CA SER A 288 48.63 8.43 -7.21
C SER A 288 50.02 7.78 -7.22
N LYS A 289 51.03 8.43 -6.62
CA LYS A 289 52.36 7.83 -6.41
C LYS A 289 52.31 6.60 -5.49
N PHE A 290 51.49 6.64 -4.45
CA PHE A 290 51.26 5.47 -3.60
C PHE A 290 50.64 4.32 -4.39
N LEU A 291 49.59 4.57 -5.19
CA LEU A 291 49.01 3.56 -6.08
C LEU A 291 50.02 3.00 -7.08
N GLN A 292 50.93 3.83 -7.61
CA GLN A 292 52.02 3.39 -8.46
C GLN A 292 53.00 2.45 -7.74
N SER A 293 53.31 2.73 -6.46
CA SER A 293 54.19 1.87 -5.67
C SER A 293 53.56 0.49 -5.40
N LEU A 294 52.24 0.39 -5.28
CA LEU A 294 51.54 -0.90 -5.16
C LEU A 294 51.72 -1.76 -6.40
N GLY A 295 51.78 -1.18 -7.60
CA GLY A 295 51.98 -1.94 -8.84
C GLY A 295 53.43 -2.31 -9.13
N SER A 296 54.39 -1.88 -8.29
CA SER A 296 55.84 -2.02 -8.52
C SER A 296 56.54 -2.93 -7.50
N ASN A 297 55.81 -3.50 -6.53
CA ASN A 297 56.37 -4.45 -5.56
C ASN A 297 56.43 -5.86 -6.15
N ASP A 298 57.60 -6.48 -6.10
CA ASP A 298 57.84 -7.86 -6.56
C ASP A 298 57.11 -8.94 -5.72
N ASP A 299 56.44 -8.54 -4.62
CA ASP A 299 55.73 -9.44 -3.68
C ASP A 299 54.28 -9.77 -4.09
N PHE A 300 53.75 -9.21 -5.20
CA PHE A 300 52.40 -9.53 -5.67
C PHE A 300 52.40 -10.78 -6.56
N ASP A 301 52.23 -11.94 -5.94
CA ASP A 301 52.30 -13.28 -6.58
C ASP A 301 51.20 -13.59 -7.63
N SER A 302 50.28 -12.66 -7.96
CA SER A 302 49.18 -12.91 -8.91
C SER A 302 49.01 -11.84 -9.99
N GLU A 303 48.93 -12.29 -11.25
CA GLU A 303 48.62 -11.49 -12.46
C GLU A 303 47.34 -10.66 -12.31
N GLN A 304 46.37 -11.16 -11.54
CA GLN A 304 45.12 -10.47 -11.22
C GLN A 304 45.33 -9.18 -10.41
N THR A 305 46.25 -9.18 -9.45
CA THR A 305 46.51 -8.01 -8.59
C THR A 305 47.16 -6.87 -9.38
N THR A 306 48.16 -7.21 -10.21
CA THR A 306 48.84 -6.25 -11.10
C THR A 306 47.89 -5.64 -12.12
N THR A 307 46.98 -6.45 -12.68
CA THR A 307 45.95 -5.99 -13.61
C THR A 307 44.94 -5.05 -12.92
N GLY A 308 44.50 -5.40 -11.71
CA GLY A 308 43.59 -4.57 -10.91
C GLY A 308 44.19 -3.21 -10.54
N VAL A 309 45.44 -3.17 -10.06
CA VAL A 309 46.14 -1.91 -9.75
C VAL A 309 46.31 -1.04 -11.00
N THR A 310 46.58 -1.66 -12.16
CA THR A 310 46.68 -0.93 -13.44
C THR A 310 45.35 -0.30 -13.82
N LEU A 311 44.24 -1.05 -13.76
CA LEU A 311 42.90 -0.55 -14.06
C LEU A 311 42.50 0.60 -13.13
N MET A 312 42.75 0.46 -11.84
CA MET A 312 42.48 1.50 -10.84
C MET A 312 43.24 2.80 -11.17
N ARG A 313 44.51 2.71 -11.58
CA ARG A 313 45.30 3.88 -11.99
C ARG A 313 44.76 4.53 -13.26
N GLU A 314 44.31 3.74 -14.24
CA GLU A 314 43.68 4.25 -15.46
C GLU A 314 42.38 5.01 -15.14
N VAL A 315 41.49 4.43 -14.33
CA VAL A 315 40.22 5.05 -13.92
C VAL A 315 40.45 6.33 -13.13
N THR A 316 41.31 6.31 -12.11
CA THR A 316 41.58 7.48 -11.25
C THR A 316 42.31 8.61 -11.99
N THR A 317 43.14 8.28 -12.98
CA THR A 317 43.75 9.28 -13.88
C THR A 317 42.72 9.86 -14.83
N GLY A 318 41.86 9.00 -15.40
CA GLY A 318 40.80 9.43 -16.29
C GLY A 318 39.80 10.37 -15.60
N TRP A 319 39.44 10.05 -14.36
CA TRP A 319 38.54 10.87 -13.54
C TRP A 319 39.14 12.23 -13.20
N HIS A 320 40.44 12.29 -12.88
CA HIS A 320 41.16 13.55 -12.66
C HIS A 320 41.17 14.44 -13.90
N GLN A 321 41.46 13.87 -15.08
CA GLN A 321 41.45 14.63 -16.33
C GLN A 321 40.03 15.10 -16.68
N ALA A 322 39.04 14.23 -16.55
CA ALA A 322 37.64 14.56 -16.79
C ALA A 322 37.16 15.71 -15.89
N TYR A 323 37.49 15.67 -14.60
CA TYR A 323 37.10 16.74 -13.68
C TYR A 323 37.85 18.04 -13.92
N LEU A 324 39.12 18.01 -14.31
CA LEU A 324 39.85 19.23 -14.72
C LEU A 324 39.23 19.89 -15.95
N MET A 325 38.82 19.09 -16.93
CA MET A 325 38.08 19.60 -18.09
C MET A 325 36.77 20.24 -17.65
N ARG A 326 36.01 19.60 -16.75
CA ARG A 326 34.75 20.15 -16.24
C ARG A 326 34.94 21.42 -15.43
N ALA A 327 35.75 21.38 -14.37
CA ALA A 327 35.86 22.45 -13.39
C ALA A 327 36.74 23.63 -13.87
N LYS A 328 37.67 23.40 -14.81
CA LYS A 328 38.66 24.41 -15.23
C LYS A 328 38.76 24.61 -16.74
N ASN A 329 38.07 23.81 -17.56
CA ASN A 329 38.23 23.80 -19.02
C ASN A 329 39.71 23.63 -19.43
N ILE A 330 40.37 22.63 -18.84
CA ILE A 330 41.77 22.28 -19.14
C ILE A 330 41.82 20.82 -19.60
N HIS A 331 42.19 20.61 -20.86
CA HIS A 331 42.60 19.31 -21.37
C HIS A 331 44.11 19.11 -21.15
N ILE A 332 44.50 17.96 -20.61
CA ILE A 332 45.91 17.62 -20.46
C ILE A 332 46.38 16.91 -21.73
N ASN A 333 47.13 17.60 -22.58
CA ASN A 333 47.61 17.06 -23.85
C ASN A 333 48.62 15.90 -23.65
N SER A 334 48.35 14.75 -24.27
CA SER A 334 49.18 13.55 -24.13
C SER A 334 50.65 13.74 -24.56
N VAL A 335 50.89 14.49 -25.64
CA VAL A 335 52.23 14.77 -26.18
C VAL A 335 53.04 15.63 -25.22
N GLU A 336 52.41 16.61 -24.59
CA GLU A 336 53.06 17.47 -23.59
C GLU A 336 53.42 16.70 -22.32
N VAL A 337 52.53 15.82 -21.85
CA VAL A 337 52.82 14.95 -20.69
C VAL A 337 53.96 13.99 -20.98
N SER A 338 54.02 13.41 -22.18
CA SER A 338 55.13 12.54 -22.59
C SER A 338 56.47 13.29 -22.59
N LYS A 339 56.49 14.52 -23.13
CA LYS A 339 57.69 15.39 -23.11
C LYS A 339 58.12 15.75 -21.69
N PHE A 340 57.17 16.06 -20.81
CA PHE A 340 57.45 16.45 -19.43
C PHE A 340 57.91 15.28 -18.55
N SER A 341 57.26 14.13 -18.67
CA SER A 341 57.54 12.94 -17.85
C SER A 341 58.73 12.11 -18.34
N GLY A 342 59.14 12.28 -19.61
CA GLY A 342 60.15 11.44 -20.26
C GLY A 342 59.66 10.04 -20.63
N ASN A 343 58.39 9.71 -20.35
CA ASN A 343 57.79 8.42 -20.70
C ASN A 343 57.23 8.45 -22.12
N PRO A 344 57.55 7.46 -22.98
CA PRO A 344 57.05 7.45 -24.36
C PRO A 344 55.55 7.15 -24.42
N LEU A 345 54.87 7.77 -25.38
CA LEU A 345 53.49 7.42 -25.75
C LEU A 345 53.45 6.00 -26.34
N ASN A 346 52.40 5.24 -25.99
CA ASN A 346 52.17 3.86 -26.43
C ASN A 346 50.67 3.62 -26.62
N SER A 347 50.30 2.39 -27.02
CA SER A 347 48.92 2.01 -27.34
C SER A 347 47.92 2.16 -26.17
N ARG A 348 48.36 2.20 -24.91
CA ARG A 348 47.46 2.36 -23.75
C ARG A 348 46.95 3.78 -23.55
N TRP A 349 47.65 4.78 -24.10
CA TRP A 349 47.25 6.18 -23.94
C TRP A 349 45.90 6.48 -24.58
N ALA A 350 45.58 5.86 -25.72
CA ALA A 350 44.30 6.04 -26.39
C ALA A 350 43.11 5.67 -25.47
N LYS A 351 43.19 4.50 -24.81
CA LYS A 351 42.20 4.05 -23.82
C LYS A 351 42.05 5.04 -22.67
N MET A 352 43.15 5.50 -22.09
CA MET A 352 43.13 6.39 -20.92
C MET A 352 42.50 7.75 -21.23
N ILE A 353 42.83 8.37 -22.36
CA ILE A 353 42.22 9.64 -22.77
C ILE A 353 40.75 9.43 -23.16
N ALA A 354 40.42 8.33 -23.85
CA ALA A 354 39.03 7.99 -24.15
C ALA A 354 38.19 7.74 -22.89
N LEU A 355 38.76 7.09 -21.87
CA LEU A 355 38.12 6.92 -20.56
C LEU A 355 37.82 8.27 -19.90
N SER A 356 38.75 9.22 -19.99
CA SER A 356 38.56 10.58 -19.47
C SER A 356 37.37 11.27 -20.15
N LYS A 357 37.29 11.20 -21.49
CA LYS A 357 36.15 11.75 -22.22
C LYS A 357 34.84 11.05 -21.85
N TYR A 358 34.85 9.73 -21.73
CA TYR A 358 33.67 8.96 -21.32
C TYR A 358 33.18 9.35 -19.93
N ILE A 359 34.08 9.46 -18.95
CA ILE A 359 33.75 9.91 -17.58
C ILE A 359 33.18 11.34 -17.62
N TYR A 360 33.79 12.25 -18.39
CA TYR A 360 33.29 13.61 -18.55
C TYR A 360 31.85 13.61 -19.09
N ASP A 361 31.59 12.90 -20.19
CA ASP A 361 30.30 12.90 -20.87
C ASP A 361 29.17 12.21 -20.08
N TYR A 362 29.47 11.15 -19.33
CA TYR A 362 28.45 10.27 -18.74
C TYR A 362 28.44 10.16 -17.21
N GLU A 363 29.55 10.45 -16.52
CA GLU A 363 29.63 10.32 -15.06
C GLU A 363 29.60 11.68 -14.34
N LEU A 364 30.25 12.71 -14.89
CA LEU A 364 30.37 14.04 -14.26
C LEU A 364 29.29 15.04 -14.72
N ASN A 365 28.83 14.92 -15.97
CA ASN A 365 27.76 15.73 -16.55
C ASN A 365 26.40 15.07 -16.31
N ARG A 366 25.72 15.44 -15.23
CA ARG A 366 24.42 14.89 -14.82
C ARG A 366 23.34 15.96 -14.89
N TYR A 367 22.08 15.55 -14.90
CA TYR A 367 20.94 16.49 -14.97
C TYR A 367 20.87 17.44 -13.77
N ASN A 368 21.44 17.04 -12.64
CA ASN A 368 21.45 17.80 -11.38
C ASN A 368 22.81 18.44 -11.07
N SER A 369 23.75 18.42 -12.01
CA SER A 369 24.99 19.17 -11.90
C SER A 369 24.97 20.39 -12.83
N ASN A 370 25.77 21.41 -12.52
CA ASN A 370 25.79 22.62 -13.36
C ASN A 370 26.16 22.26 -14.80
N TYR A 371 25.41 22.81 -15.76
CA TYR A 371 25.67 22.59 -17.17
C TYR A 371 26.96 23.31 -17.59
N HIS A 372 27.91 22.55 -18.15
CA HIS A 372 29.09 23.10 -18.80
C HIS A 372 28.99 22.80 -20.30
N ASP A 373 28.91 23.87 -21.11
CA ASP A 373 28.95 23.77 -22.57
C ASP A 373 30.17 22.97 -23.03
N LYS A 374 30.05 22.32 -24.21
CA LYS A 374 31.21 21.76 -24.92
C LYS A 374 32.18 22.88 -25.28
N ASN A 375 33.16 23.04 -24.42
CA ASN A 375 34.19 24.07 -24.47
C ASN A 375 35.43 23.56 -25.23
N ASP A 376 36.42 24.43 -25.47
CA ASP A 376 37.56 24.12 -26.36
C ASP A 376 38.28 22.82 -25.96
N SER A 377 38.39 22.52 -24.66
CA SER A 377 38.97 21.27 -24.17
C SER A 377 38.22 20.01 -24.62
N HIS A 378 36.91 20.10 -24.87
CA HIS A 378 36.12 18.99 -25.43
C HIS A 378 36.53 18.65 -26.88
N LEU A 379 36.90 19.67 -27.66
CA LEU A 379 37.40 19.46 -29.03
C LEU A 379 38.86 18.96 -29.01
N GLU A 380 39.67 19.49 -28.10
CA GLU A 380 41.07 19.10 -27.92
C GLU A 380 41.21 17.62 -27.51
N ILE A 381 40.38 17.13 -26.59
CA ILE A 381 40.44 15.72 -26.17
C ILE A 381 40.09 14.77 -27.32
N VAL A 382 39.14 15.15 -28.19
CA VAL A 382 38.78 14.36 -29.38
C VAL A 382 39.97 14.31 -30.34
N ALA A 383 40.59 15.45 -30.62
CA ALA A 383 41.77 15.53 -31.48
C ALA A 383 42.96 14.72 -30.91
N ASP A 384 43.14 14.72 -29.59
CA ASP A 384 44.19 13.95 -28.91
C ASP A 384 43.96 12.44 -29.02
N ILE A 385 42.72 11.97 -28.82
CA ILE A 385 42.35 10.56 -29.04
C ILE A 385 42.62 10.16 -30.50
N GLU A 386 42.21 10.98 -31.48
CA GLU A 386 42.48 10.72 -32.90
C GLU A 386 43.98 10.63 -33.20
N TYR A 387 44.77 11.57 -32.66
CA TYR A 387 46.23 11.59 -32.80
C TYR A 387 46.88 10.33 -32.21
N LEU A 388 46.49 9.92 -31.00
CA LEU A 388 47.02 8.75 -30.33
C LEU A 388 46.76 7.47 -31.12
N ILE A 389 45.54 7.29 -31.62
CA ILE A 389 45.17 6.13 -32.42
C ILE A 389 45.99 6.08 -33.73
N LEU A 390 46.12 7.21 -34.43
CA LEU A 390 46.80 7.27 -35.73
C LEU A 390 48.32 7.08 -35.64
N ASN A 391 48.96 7.59 -34.57
CA ASN A 391 50.42 7.61 -34.45
C ASN A 391 50.99 6.55 -33.52
N HIS A 392 50.23 6.08 -32.53
CA HIS A 392 50.70 5.15 -31.49
C HIS A 392 49.87 3.86 -31.40
N GLY A 393 48.76 3.77 -32.14
CA GLY A 393 47.86 2.62 -32.11
C GLY A 393 47.08 2.49 -30.81
N TYR A 394 46.41 1.34 -30.64
CA TYR A 394 45.58 1.02 -29.49
C TYR A 394 45.52 -0.52 -29.33
N ILE A 395 45.06 -1.04 -28.19
CA ILE A 395 44.91 -2.48 -27.97
C ILE A 395 43.60 -2.94 -28.61
N ASN A 396 43.68 -3.89 -29.54
CA ASN A 396 42.52 -4.38 -30.27
C ASN A 396 41.75 -5.46 -29.48
N ASP A 397 41.17 -5.08 -28.34
CA ASP A 397 40.22 -5.88 -27.59
C ASP A 397 38.82 -5.25 -27.59
N LYS A 398 37.79 -6.06 -27.30
CA LYS A 398 36.38 -5.66 -27.37
C LYS A 398 36.06 -4.46 -26.47
N VAL A 399 36.63 -4.40 -25.26
CA VAL A 399 36.31 -3.34 -24.27
C VAL A 399 36.93 -2.01 -24.69
N GLU A 400 38.21 -2.03 -25.08
CA GLU A 400 38.91 -0.81 -25.54
C GLU A 400 38.28 -0.26 -26.82
N VAL A 401 38.00 -1.11 -27.82
CA VAL A 401 37.35 -0.67 -29.07
C VAL A 401 35.98 -0.04 -28.80
N ILE A 402 35.15 -0.65 -27.95
CA ILE A 402 33.84 -0.08 -27.57
C ILE A 402 34.02 1.31 -26.94
N LEU A 403 34.98 1.47 -26.03
CA LEU A 403 35.24 2.75 -25.37
C LEU A 403 35.70 3.82 -26.37
N LEU A 404 36.62 3.49 -27.28
CA LEU A 404 37.10 4.40 -28.32
C LEU A 404 35.96 4.84 -29.25
N VAL A 405 35.12 3.90 -29.69
CA VAL A 405 33.94 4.22 -30.51
C VAL A 405 32.97 5.11 -29.74
N LYS A 406 32.60 4.78 -28.49
CA LYS A 406 31.70 5.60 -27.68
C LYS A 406 32.22 7.03 -27.49
N SER A 407 33.54 7.18 -27.35
CA SER A 407 34.18 8.48 -27.12
C SER A 407 34.21 9.37 -28.37
N LEU A 408 34.40 8.78 -29.56
CA LEU A 408 34.55 9.52 -30.82
C LEU A 408 33.25 9.66 -31.63
N LEU A 409 32.32 8.71 -31.55
CA LEU A 409 31.20 8.57 -32.50
C LEU A 409 30.33 9.83 -32.62
N LYS A 410 30.08 10.54 -31.51
CA LYS A 410 29.22 11.75 -31.48
C LYS A 410 29.95 13.02 -31.96
N ASP A 411 31.26 13.11 -31.76
CA ASP A 411 32.00 14.38 -31.76
C ASP A 411 33.16 14.45 -32.78
N SER A 412 33.66 13.31 -33.25
CA SER A 412 34.76 13.26 -34.21
C SER A 412 34.31 13.70 -35.60
N LYS A 413 35.14 14.52 -36.26
CA LYS A 413 35.00 14.86 -37.69
C LYS A 413 35.72 13.87 -38.61
N ASN A 414 36.57 13.00 -38.05
CA ASN A 414 37.31 11.99 -38.81
C ASN A 414 36.46 10.72 -39.01
N THR A 415 35.49 10.81 -39.92
CA THR A 415 34.57 9.71 -40.23
C THR A 415 35.29 8.44 -40.66
N SER A 416 36.42 8.56 -41.37
CA SER A 416 37.23 7.41 -41.81
C SER A 416 37.80 6.60 -40.64
N LEU A 417 38.25 7.29 -39.59
CA LEU A 417 38.79 6.66 -38.38
C LEU A 417 37.70 5.96 -37.59
N VAL A 418 36.58 6.64 -37.34
CA VAL A 418 35.45 6.08 -36.61
C VAL A 418 34.88 4.86 -37.33
N THR A 419 34.73 4.91 -38.66
CA THR A 419 34.32 3.74 -39.47
C THR A 419 35.29 2.58 -39.35
N LYS A 420 36.61 2.83 -39.28
CA LYS A 420 37.62 1.77 -39.08
C LYS A 420 37.46 1.12 -37.70
N LEU A 421 37.28 1.91 -36.64
CA LEU A 421 37.07 1.38 -35.28
C LEU A 421 35.77 0.56 -35.19
N ILE A 422 34.70 1.03 -35.82
CA ILE A 422 33.44 0.30 -35.87
C ILE A 422 33.58 -1.03 -36.63
N LYS A 423 34.34 -1.06 -37.73
CA LYS A 423 34.63 -2.33 -38.44
C LYS A 423 35.38 -3.30 -37.53
N ASN A 424 36.37 -2.82 -36.81
CA ASN A 424 37.12 -3.64 -35.84
C ASN A 424 36.23 -4.14 -34.69
N TYR A 425 35.21 -3.36 -34.27
CA TYR A 425 34.20 -3.84 -33.32
C TYR A 425 33.40 -5.03 -33.85
N PHE A 426 33.09 -5.06 -35.14
CA PHE A 426 32.35 -6.16 -35.77
C PHE A 426 33.18 -7.41 -36.03
N ASP A 427 34.51 -7.35 -35.88
CA ASP A 427 35.40 -8.52 -35.97
C ASP A 427 35.33 -9.41 -34.72
N PHE A 428 34.78 -8.89 -33.61
CA PHE A 428 34.58 -9.67 -32.37
C PHE A 428 33.26 -10.45 -32.39
N GLU A 429 33.23 -11.58 -31.67
CA GLU A 429 31.98 -12.32 -31.45
C GLU A 429 30.92 -11.44 -30.78
N MET A 430 29.75 -11.43 -31.40
CA MET A 430 28.60 -10.66 -30.94
C MET A 430 27.68 -11.58 -30.15
N ASP A 431 27.36 -11.16 -28.93
CA ASP A 431 26.45 -11.90 -28.06
C ASP A 431 25.04 -11.88 -28.68
N GLU A 432 24.40 -13.04 -28.83
CA GLU A 432 23.00 -13.15 -29.23
C GLU A 432 22.12 -12.74 -28.05
N ASN A 433 21.72 -11.49 -28.03
CA ASN A 433 21.11 -10.93 -26.84
C ASN A 433 19.62 -10.67 -27.05
N ASN A 434 18.80 -11.47 -26.37
CA ASN A 434 17.36 -11.23 -26.25
C ASN A 434 17.11 -10.13 -25.20
N ILE A 435 16.18 -9.21 -25.47
CA ILE A 435 15.77 -8.16 -24.51
C ILE A 435 15.08 -8.72 -23.26
N ARG A 436 14.76 -10.02 -23.26
CA ARG A 436 14.17 -10.78 -22.16
C ARG A 436 15.26 -11.64 -21.51
N ASN A 437 15.32 -11.63 -20.19
CA ASN A 437 16.18 -12.54 -19.41
C ASN A 437 15.73 -14.00 -19.54
N ASP A 438 16.60 -14.92 -19.10
CA ASP A 438 16.37 -16.37 -19.19
C ASP A 438 15.14 -16.84 -18.40
N ASN A 439 14.71 -16.08 -17.38
CA ASN A 439 13.47 -16.37 -16.64
C ASN A 439 12.19 -16.09 -17.44
N GLY A 440 12.31 -15.52 -18.64
CA GLY A 440 11.19 -15.30 -19.55
C GLY A 440 10.28 -14.13 -19.16
N VAL A 441 10.63 -13.34 -18.14
CA VAL A 441 9.76 -12.27 -17.60
C VAL A 441 10.51 -10.94 -17.48
N ASP A 442 11.76 -10.96 -17.03
CA ASP A 442 12.47 -9.72 -16.70
C ASP A 442 13.16 -9.10 -17.92
N PHE A 443 13.33 -7.78 -17.86
CA PHE A 443 14.05 -7.02 -18.86
C PHE A 443 15.57 -7.21 -18.74
N ASN A 444 16.23 -7.49 -19.87
CA ASN A 444 17.69 -7.65 -19.95
C ASN A 444 18.34 -6.32 -20.39
N TYR A 445 18.75 -5.51 -19.41
CA TYR A 445 19.43 -4.23 -19.67
C TYR A 445 20.72 -4.37 -20.48
N ALA A 446 21.54 -5.39 -20.20
CA ALA A 446 22.79 -5.61 -20.93
C ALA A 446 22.55 -5.95 -22.40
N ALA A 447 21.51 -6.76 -22.68
CA ALA A 447 21.08 -7.06 -24.03
C ALA A 447 20.62 -5.81 -24.78
N TYR A 448 19.79 -4.98 -24.14
CA TYR A 448 19.33 -3.72 -24.72
C TYR A 448 20.51 -2.81 -25.09
N ILE A 449 21.46 -2.59 -24.16
CA ILE A 449 22.64 -1.76 -24.39
C ILE A 449 23.45 -2.28 -25.58
N ASN A 450 23.61 -3.60 -25.70
CA ASN A 450 24.33 -4.21 -26.83
C ASN A 450 23.58 -4.03 -28.15
N ILE A 451 22.25 -4.23 -28.19
CA ILE A 451 21.43 -4.00 -29.39
C ILE A 451 21.49 -2.53 -29.80
N ALA A 452 21.34 -1.61 -28.85
CA ALA A 452 21.39 -0.17 -29.07
C ALA A 452 22.74 0.25 -29.65
N PHE A 453 23.85 -0.18 -29.04
CA PHE A 453 25.20 0.14 -29.50
C PHE A 453 25.49 -0.46 -30.88
N LYS A 454 25.15 -1.72 -31.09
CA LYS A 454 25.29 -2.40 -32.40
C LYS A 454 24.52 -1.68 -33.50
N SER A 455 23.28 -1.28 -33.23
CA SER A 455 22.42 -0.59 -34.20
C SER A 455 22.98 0.81 -34.53
N LYS A 456 23.48 1.52 -33.52
CA LYS A 456 24.18 2.81 -33.69
C LYS A 456 25.41 2.69 -34.58
N CYS A 457 26.26 1.69 -34.32
CA CYS A 457 27.42 1.40 -35.15
C CYS A 457 27.03 1.11 -36.61
N LYS A 458 25.99 0.29 -36.84
CA LYS A 458 25.48 0.00 -38.19
C LYS A 458 24.98 1.25 -38.91
N GLY A 459 24.24 2.12 -38.22
CA GLY A 459 23.75 3.37 -38.79
C GLY A 459 24.85 4.34 -39.18
N TYR A 460 25.92 4.43 -38.38
CA TYR A 460 27.04 5.33 -38.65
C TYR A 460 27.83 4.96 -39.91
N ILE A 461 28.04 3.65 -40.15
CA ILE A 461 28.83 3.16 -41.31
C ILE A 461 27.97 2.90 -42.56
N ASN A 462 26.67 3.15 -42.49
CA ASN A 462 25.77 2.93 -43.59
C ASN A 462 25.88 4.10 -44.58
N ASP A 463 26.31 3.81 -45.81
CA ASP A 463 26.43 4.81 -46.87
C ASP A 463 25.16 4.89 -47.77
N ASP A 464 24.23 3.95 -47.63
CA ASP A 464 22.97 3.91 -48.39
C ASP A 464 21.85 4.74 -47.72
N ASN A 465 20.80 5.11 -48.46
CA ASN A 465 19.60 5.73 -47.87
C ASN A 465 18.55 4.70 -47.41
N ALA A 466 19.01 3.50 -47.02
CA ALA A 466 18.18 2.40 -46.57
C ALA A 466 18.12 2.34 -45.03
N PHE A 467 16.92 2.39 -44.47
CA PHE A 467 16.68 2.32 -43.03
C PHE A 467 16.11 0.95 -42.62
N PRO A 468 16.38 0.48 -41.38
CA PRO A 468 15.72 -0.71 -40.84
C PRO A 468 14.19 -0.55 -40.86
N GLU A 469 13.50 -1.53 -41.42
CA GLU A 469 12.03 -1.52 -41.45
C GLU A 469 11.42 -1.81 -40.07
N ILE A 470 10.37 -1.06 -39.74
CA ILE A 470 9.48 -1.40 -38.63
C ILE A 470 8.63 -2.62 -39.02
N LYS A 471 8.62 -3.66 -38.16
CA LYS A 471 7.89 -4.91 -38.42
C LYS A 471 6.38 -4.75 -38.14
N LYS A 472 5.57 -5.80 -38.35
CA LYS A 472 4.09 -5.74 -38.27
C LYS A 472 3.61 -5.12 -36.95
N ARG A 473 2.62 -4.22 -37.08
CA ARG A 473 2.01 -3.40 -36.02
C ARG A 473 1.29 -4.29 -34.96
N TRP A 474 1.57 -4.05 -33.67
CA TRP A 474 0.70 -4.18 -32.47
C TRP A 474 -0.21 -5.43 -32.35
N SER A 475 0.25 -6.59 -32.81
CA SER A 475 -0.53 -7.81 -32.60
C SER A 475 -0.29 -8.39 -31.20
N LYS A 476 -1.31 -9.07 -30.66
CA LYS A 476 -1.32 -9.74 -29.34
C LYS A 476 -0.03 -10.52 -29.02
N ASN A 477 0.60 -11.14 -30.02
CA ASN A 477 1.84 -11.91 -29.90
C ASN A 477 3.04 -11.31 -30.64
N GLY A 478 2.86 -10.26 -31.44
CA GLY A 478 3.91 -9.68 -32.29
C GLY A 478 4.51 -8.37 -31.78
N TRP A 479 4.00 -7.83 -30.67
CA TRP A 479 4.45 -6.58 -30.06
C TRP A 479 5.95 -6.59 -29.73
N GLU A 480 6.52 -7.73 -29.30
CA GLU A 480 7.93 -7.79 -28.89
C GLU A 480 8.88 -7.62 -30.10
N LEU A 481 8.58 -8.27 -31.22
CA LEU A 481 9.33 -8.11 -32.48
C LEU A 481 9.19 -6.69 -33.04
N TYR A 482 8.00 -6.12 -32.91
CA TYR A 482 7.73 -4.73 -33.27
C TYR A 482 8.59 -3.77 -32.45
N LEU A 483 8.57 -3.89 -31.12
CA LEU A 483 9.36 -3.05 -30.21
C LEU A 483 10.86 -3.19 -30.47
N LYS A 484 11.36 -4.41 -30.69
CA LYS A 484 12.75 -4.65 -31.13
C LYS A 484 13.10 -3.88 -32.41
N SER A 485 12.19 -3.84 -33.39
CA SER A 485 12.43 -3.09 -34.64
C SER A 485 12.49 -1.57 -34.41
N ILE A 486 11.69 -1.02 -33.49
CA ILE A 486 11.75 0.40 -33.10
C ILE A 486 13.07 0.73 -32.41
N ILE A 487 13.50 -0.10 -31.44
CA ILE A 487 14.80 0.07 -30.74
C ILE A 487 15.94 0.12 -31.76
N VAL A 488 15.95 -0.84 -32.70
CA VAL A 488 16.97 -0.90 -33.76
C VAL A 488 16.93 0.35 -34.63
N LEU A 489 15.75 0.79 -35.07
CA LEU A 489 15.62 1.97 -35.93
C LEU A 489 16.07 3.25 -35.23
N ILE A 490 15.61 3.52 -33.99
CA ILE A 490 15.98 4.72 -33.22
C ILE A 490 17.51 4.84 -33.09
N HIS A 491 18.18 3.76 -32.69
CA HIS A 491 19.62 3.79 -32.51
C HIS A 491 20.39 3.78 -33.82
N PHE A 492 19.87 3.13 -34.87
CA PHE A 492 20.42 3.25 -36.22
C PHE A 492 20.38 4.70 -36.72
N LEU A 493 19.25 5.39 -36.54
CA LEU A 493 19.10 6.80 -36.88
C LEU A 493 20.07 7.68 -36.10
N GLU A 494 20.26 7.42 -34.80
CA GLU A 494 21.25 8.12 -33.99
C GLU A 494 22.66 8.01 -34.61
N GLY A 495 23.08 6.80 -35.00
CA GLY A 495 24.37 6.59 -35.67
C GLY A 495 24.49 7.32 -37.01
N LYS A 496 23.47 7.20 -37.86
CA LYS A 496 23.42 7.86 -39.17
C LYS A 496 23.48 9.38 -39.03
N ALA A 497 22.70 9.95 -38.11
CA ALA A 497 22.65 11.39 -37.85
C ALA A 497 24.01 11.93 -37.38
N TYR A 498 24.73 11.19 -36.52
CA TYR A 498 26.09 11.57 -36.14
C TYR A 498 27.10 11.51 -37.30
N ASN A 499 26.98 10.53 -38.20
CA ASN A 499 27.83 10.47 -39.40
C ASN A 499 27.57 11.67 -40.33
N LEU A 500 26.30 11.99 -40.59
CA LEU A 500 25.91 13.16 -41.40
C LEU A 500 26.39 14.47 -40.78
N LYS A 501 26.23 14.62 -39.46
CA LYS A 501 26.76 15.75 -38.70
C LYS A 501 28.28 15.88 -38.84
N ALA A 502 29.03 14.78 -38.81
CA ALA A 502 30.48 14.79 -39.00
C ALA A 502 30.89 15.18 -40.42
N LYS A 503 30.06 14.87 -41.43
CA LYS A 503 30.27 15.22 -42.85
C LYS A 503 29.84 16.66 -43.21
N ASN A 504 29.11 17.35 -42.32
CA ASN A 504 28.46 18.65 -42.61
C ASN A 504 27.46 18.58 -43.80
N ASP A 505 26.78 17.45 -43.98
CA ASP A 505 25.83 17.25 -45.08
C ASP A 505 24.42 17.70 -44.67
N SER A 506 24.01 18.90 -45.11
CA SER A 506 22.74 19.52 -44.69
C SER A 506 21.51 18.94 -45.38
N ASP A 507 21.67 18.39 -46.60
CA ASP A 507 20.55 17.99 -47.45
C ASP A 507 19.94 16.65 -46.99
N ASP A 508 20.74 15.79 -46.34
CA ASP A 508 20.33 14.48 -45.83
C ASP A 508 19.63 14.50 -44.45
N PHE A 509 19.63 15.63 -43.72
CA PHE A 509 18.89 15.72 -42.45
C PHE A 509 17.38 15.62 -42.64
N GLN A 510 16.86 15.91 -43.83
CA GLN A 510 15.45 15.75 -44.15
C GLN A 510 14.98 14.30 -43.98
N LEU A 511 15.80 13.32 -44.39
CA LEU A 511 15.51 11.89 -44.19
C LEU A 511 15.48 11.50 -42.71
N ILE A 512 16.38 12.07 -41.89
CA ILE A 512 16.36 11.86 -40.44
C ILE A 512 15.05 12.37 -39.83
N LYS A 513 14.59 13.56 -40.24
CA LYS A 513 13.32 14.15 -39.79
C LYS A 513 12.12 13.29 -40.19
N GLU A 514 12.09 12.81 -41.42
CA GLU A 514 11.04 11.91 -41.91
C GLU A 514 10.97 10.61 -41.10
N GLN A 515 12.12 10.01 -40.78
CA GLN A 515 12.18 8.80 -39.96
C GLN A 515 11.81 9.05 -38.49
N LEU A 516 12.15 10.21 -37.92
CA LEU A 516 11.70 10.59 -36.58
C LEU A 516 10.17 10.73 -36.52
N ASN A 517 9.55 11.31 -37.56
CA ASN A 517 8.09 11.39 -37.67
C ASN A 517 7.46 9.99 -37.83
N LEU A 518 8.07 9.10 -38.61
CA LEU A 518 7.63 7.70 -38.72
C LEU A 518 7.65 7.00 -37.34
N ILE A 519 8.72 7.19 -36.55
CA ILE A 519 8.80 6.63 -35.20
C ILE A 519 7.73 7.23 -34.28
N ARG A 520 7.53 8.56 -34.34
CA ARG A 520 6.50 9.29 -33.59
C ARG A 520 5.11 8.70 -33.82
N GLU A 521 4.75 8.41 -35.07
CA GLU A 521 3.49 7.71 -35.40
C GLU A 521 3.48 6.25 -34.94
N SER A 522 4.65 5.60 -34.94
CA SER A 522 4.81 4.17 -34.62
C SER A 522 4.75 3.88 -33.11
N ILE A 523 4.97 4.86 -32.25
CA ILE A 523 4.79 4.74 -30.79
C ILE A 523 3.44 5.32 -30.33
N ASN A 524 2.49 5.52 -31.25
CA ASN A 524 1.15 5.99 -30.95
C ASN A 524 0.17 4.82 -30.76
N PHE A 525 -0.18 4.56 -29.51
CA PHE A 525 -1.10 3.51 -29.08
C PHE A 525 -1.84 3.89 -27.83
N SER A 526 -2.96 3.22 -27.64
CA SER A 526 -3.77 3.32 -26.44
C SER A 526 -3.33 2.34 -25.35
N PHE A 527 -3.69 2.67 -24.11
CA PHE A 527 -3.47 1.79 -22.97
C PHE A 527 -4.29 0.49 -23.09
N GLU A 528 -5.47 0.54 -23.72
CA GLU A 528 -6.26 -0.63 -24.08
C GLU A 528 -5.50 -1.58 -25.04
N GLU A 529 -4.82 -1.05 -26.05
CA GLU A 529 -3.99 -1.86 -26.94
C GLU A 529 -2.83 -2.51 -26.19
N ARG A 530 -2.20 -1.78 -25.26
CA ARG A 530 -1.09 -2.28 -24.42
C ARG A 530 -1.54 -3.37 -23.45
N SER A 531 -2.72 -3.24 -22.83
CA SER A 531 -3.22 -4.20 -21.85
C SER A 531 -3.45 -5.59 -22.47
N ASN A 532 -3.68 -5.63 -23.79
CA ASN A 532 -3.87 -6.84 -24.57
C ASN A 532 -2.56 -7.54 -25.00
N TRP A 533 -1.38 -7.01 -24.67
CA TRP A 533 -0.10 -7.62 -25.06
C TRP A 533 0.21 -8.88 -24.23
N ASN A 534 0.25 -10.03 -24.88
CA ASN A 534 0.51 -11.28 -24.18
C ASN A 534 1.97 -11.35 -23.69
N ARG A 535 2.15 -11.79 -22.43
CA ARG A 535 3.47 -12.05 -21.82
C ARG A 535 4.43 -10.85 -21.91
N SER A 536 3.90 -9.63 -21.88
CA SER A 536 4.69 -8.40 -21.88
C SER A 536 5.26 -8.08 -20.50
N TYR A 537 4.55 -8.43 -19.42
CA TYR A 537 4.98 -8.15 -18.05
C TYR A 537 5.45 -6.68 -17.93
N GLN A 538 6.62 -6.42 -17.35
CA GLN A 538 7.22 -5.08 -17.19
C GLN A 538 8.12 -4.64 -18.37
N LEU A 539 8.24 -5.43 -19.46
CA LEU A 539 9.17 -5.09 -20.54
C LEU A 539 8.87 -3.74 -21.19
N PRO A 540 7.62 -3.43 -21.60
CA PRO A 540 7.30 -2.13 -22.17
C PRO A 540 7.58 -0.98 -21.20
N GLU A 541 7.22 -1.16 -19.93
CA GLU A 541 7.40 -0.17 -18.86
C GLU A 541 8.88 0.14 -18.61
N ALA A 542 9.79 -0.83 -18.83
CA ALA A 542 11.24 -0.61 -18.76
C ALA A 542 11.84 -0.03 -20.06
N ILE A 543 11.27 -0.33 -21.23
CA ILE A 543 11.84 0.04 -22.53
C ILE A 543 11.43 1.45 -22.95
N PHE A 544 10.15 1.80 -22.81
CA PHE A 544 9.65 3.09 -23.29
C PHE A 544 10.32 4.31 -22.64
N PRO A 545 10.65 4.33 -21.33
CA PRO A 545 11.44 5.41 -20.75
C PRO A 545 12.73 5.66 -21.55
N LEU A 546 13.50 4.60 -21.82
CA LEU A 546 14.75 4.67 -22.59
C LEU A 546 14.55 5.18 -24.02
N LEU A 547 13.43 4.81 -24.66
CA LEU A 547 13.10 5.27 -26.02
C LEU A 547 12.72 6.75 -26.02
N TYR A 548 11.88 7.20 -25.09
CA TYR A 548 11.47 8.61 -25.00
C TYR A 548 12.66 9.52 -24.68
N THR A 549 13.56 9.14 -23.76
CA THR A 549 14.83 9.87 -23.52
C THR A 549 15.60 10.04 -24.83
N LYS A 550 15.73 8.96 -25.60
CA LYS A 550 16.49 8.99 -26.85
C LYS A 550 15.79 9.83 -27.93
N LEU A 551 14.46 9.83 -27.98
CA LEU A 551 13.71 10.66 -28.92
C LEU A 551 13.87 12.15 -28.58
N ILE A 552 13.73 12.56 -27.31
CA ILE A 552 13.97 13.94 -26.89
C ILE A 552 15.37 14.40 -27.33
N HIS A 553 16.39 13.56 -27.10
CA HIS A 553 17.76 13.82 -27.53
C HIS A 553 17.87 14.06 -29.05
N LEU A 554 17.24 13.20 -29.86
CA LEU A 554 17.31 13.27 -31.32
C LEU A 554 16.51 14.46 -31.88
N TYR A 555 15.33 14.74 -31.34
CA TYR A 555 14.55 15.92 -31.71
C TYR A 555 15.32 17.19 -31.39
N TYR A 556 15.87 17.34 -30.18
CA TYR A 556 16.63 18.52 -29.81
C TYR A 556 17.83 18.77 -30.75
N HIS A 557 18.62 17.74 -31.06
CA HIS A 557 19.84 17.92 -31.85
C HIS A 557 19.64 17.93 -33.38
N PHE A 558 18.59 17.29 -33.90
CA PHE A 558 18.43 17.06 -35.35
C PHE A 558 17.07 17.52 -35.91
N ASN A 559 16.09 17.85 -35.06
CA ASN A 559 14.79 18.36 -35.48
C ASN A 559 14.16 19.30 -34.44
N SER A 560 14.92 20.33 -34.03
CA SER A 560 14.54 21.19 -32.89
C SER A 560 13.20 21.92 -33.09
N ASN A 561 12.84 22.24 -34.33
CA ASN A 561 11.58 22.90 -34.68
C ASN A 561 10.32 22.09 -34.29
N GLU A 562 10.44 20.75 -34.19
CA GLU A 562 9.33 19.85 -33.85
C GLU A 562 9.36 19.38 -32.39
N LEU A 563 10.39 19.73 -31.60
CA LEU A 563 10.49 19.28 -30.21
C LEU A 563 9.31 19.78 -29.37
N ASP A 564 8.95 21.07 -29.50
CA ASP A 564 7.82 21.66 -28.80
C ASP A 564 6.51 20.92 -29.17
N SER A 565 6.31 20.65 -30.46
CA SER A 565 5.16 19.88 -30.98
C SER A 565 5.11 18.46 -30.43
N PHE A 566 6.26 17.79 -30.30
CA PHE A 566 6.36 16.45 -29.74
C PHE A 566 6.05 16.44 -28.23
N ILE A 567 6.54 17.43 -27.48
CA ILE A 567 6.23 17.60 -26.05
C ILE A 567 4.73 17.85 -25.84
N GLU A 568 4.10 18.69 -26.66
CA GLU A 568 2.64 18.91 -26.60
C GLU A 568 1.86 17.61 -26.83
N GLU A 569 2.28 16.77 -27.78
CA GLU A 569 1.63 15.48 -28.01
C GLU A 569 1.78 14.53 -26.81
N ILE A 570 2.96 14.47 -26.19
CA ILE A 570 3.19 13.69 -24.97
C ILE A 570 2.20 14.13 -23.89
N LYS A 571 2.05 15.44 -23.66
CA LYS A 571 1.09 15.98 -22.68
C LYS A 571 -0.36 15.66 -23.02
N GLN A 572 -0.73 15.66 -24.31
CA GLN A 572 -2.09 15.27 -24.71
C GLN A 572 -2.36 13.78 -24.47
N LYS A 573 -1.37 12.92 -24.73
CA LYS A 573 -1.45 11.47 -24.51
C LYS A 573 -1.31 11.05 -23.04
N SER A 574 -0.90 11.95 -22.17
CA SER A 574 -0.90 11.74 -20.71
C SER A 574 -2.25 11.31 -20.15
N ILE A 575 -3.36 11.69 -20.80
CA ILE A 575 -4.71 11.27 -20.38
C ILE A 575 -4.90 9.75 -20.43
N ASP A 576 -4.14 9.08 -21.30
CA ASP A 576 -4.12 7.62 -21.49
C ASP A 576 -2.75 7.03 -21.12
N GLN A 577 -2.03 7.71 -20.22
CA GLN A 577 -0.74 7.24 -19.66
C GLN A 577 0.32 6.89 -20.73
N LEU A 578 0.29 7.54 -21.91
CA LEU A 578 1.13 7.20 -23.06
C LEU A 578 0.99 5.74 -23.52
N GLY A 579 -0.13 5.10 -23.21
CA GLY A 579 -0.37 3.70 -23.44
C GLY A 579 0.31 2.75 -22.46
N LEU A 580 0.87 3.22 -21.33
CA LEU A 580 1.63 2.41 -20.38
C LEU A 580 0.94 2.27 -19.03
N PHE A 581 1.27 1.20 -18.30
CA PHE A 581 0.94 1.13 -16.87
C PHE A 581 1.67 2.23 -16.10
N SER A 582 1.12 2.60 -14.95
CA SER A 582 1.55 3.74 -14.15
C SER A 582 3.05 3.74 -13.85
N GLU A 583 3.68 2.59 -13.56
CA GLU A 583 5.13 2.54 -13.31
C GLU A 583 5.95 2.99 -14.52
N GLY A 584 5.59 2.52 -15.72
CA GLY A 584 6.27 2.91 -16.95
C GLY A 584 5.99 4.37 -17.33
N TYR A 585 4.76 4.83 -17.14
CA TYR A 585 4.37 6.21 -17.42
C TYR A 585 5.15 7.22 -16.55
N ARG A 586 5.26 6.95 -15.25
CA ARG A 586 6.04 7.75 -14.31
C ARG A 586 7.51 7.81 -14.68
N GLU A 587 8.11 6.66 -14.98
CA GLU A 587 9.53 6.59 -15.36
C GLU A 587 9.80 7.29 -16.70
N VAL A 588 8.87 7.26 -17.66
CA VAL A 588 8.97 8.05 -18.90
C VAL A 588 9.08 9.54 -18.61
N PHE A 589 8.22 10.08 -17.73
CA PHE A 589 8.29 11.50 -17.38
C PHE A 589 9.56 11.88 -16.64
N HIS A 590 9.99 11.05 -15.68
CA HIS A 590 11.25 11.24 -14.98
C HIS A 590 12.42 11.34 -15.97
N GLU A 591 12.53 10.40 -16.89
CA GLU A 591 13.61 10.34 -17.87
C GLU A 591 13.54 11.45 -18.94
N ILE A 592 12.33 11.85 -19.38
CA ILE A 592 12.15 13.02 -20.26
C ILE A 592 12.64 14.28 -19.57
N VAL A 593 12.22 14.52 -18.32
CA VAL A 593 12.58 15.75 -17.60
C VAL A 593 14.09 15.81 -17.35
N LYS A 594 14.72 14.68 -16.97
CA LYS A 594 16.18 14.59 -16.84
C LYS A 594 16.91 14.95 -18.12
N GLU A 595 16.47 14.43 -19.26
CA GLU A 595 17.09 14.75 -20.56
C GLU A 595 16.87 16.23 -20.92
N LEU A 596 15.69 16.80 -20.69
CA LEU A 596 15.43 18.23 -20.95
C LEU A 596 16.29 19.15 -20.07
N LEU A 597 16.50 18.79 -18.80
CA LEU A 597 17.43 19.50 -17.90
C LEU A 597 18.87 19.41 -18.39
N LEU A 598 19.33 18.21 -18.80
CA LEU A 598 20.66 18.00 -19.39
C LEU A 598 20.88 18.83 -20.66
N LEU A 599 19.83 19.03 -21.45
CA LEU A 599 19.85 19.83 -22.68
C LEU A 599 19.63 21.33 -22.42
N ASN A 600 19.52 21.73 -21.15
CA ASN A 600 19.31 23.10 -20.70
C ASN A 600 18.09 23.75 -21.38
N TYR A 601 17.01 22.97 -21.52
CA TYR A 601 15.77 23.39 -22.15
C TYR A 601 14.99 24.36 -21.25
N GLU A 602 14.13 25.19 -21.84
CA GLU A 602 13.44 26.28 -21.14
C GLU A 602 12.60 25.78 -19.95
N THR A 603 12.85 26.32 -18.76
CA THR A 603 12.16 25.96 -17.50
C THR A 603 10.63 26.00 -17.63
N ASP A 604 10.09 27.03 -18.29
CA ASP A 604 8.64 27.20 -18.46
C ASP A 604 8.01 26.12 -19.35
N LYS A 605 8.80 25.43 -20.18
CA LYS A 605 8.34 24.31 -21.00
C LYS A 605 8.47 22.96 -20.28
N ILE A 606 9.38 22.84 -19.32
CA ILE A 606 9.54 21.62 -18.49
C ILE A 606 8.44 21.55 -17.41
N GLN A 607 8.14 22.69 -16.76
CA GLN A 607 7.22 22.75 -15.62
C GLN A 607 5.85 22.05 -15.85
N PRO A 608 5.16 22.23 -16.99
CA PRO A 608 3.88 21.55 -17.24
C PRO A 608 3.96 20.02 -17.24
N ILE A 609 5.10 19.43 -17.64
CA ILE A 609 5.29 17.97 -17.63
C ILE A 609 5.42 17.48 -16.17
N VAL A 610 6.19 18.20 -15.36
CA VAL A 610 6.37 17.91 -13.93
C VAL A 610 5.04 17.99 -13.18
N GLN A 611 4.20 18.98 -13.51
CA GLN A 611 2.87 19.12 -12.93
C GLN A 611 1.93 17.96 -13.30
N LEU A 612 1.97 17.48 -14.55
CA LEU A 612 1.19 16.29 -14.96
C LEU A 612 1.65 15.04 -14.23
N TRP A 613 2.98 14.88 -14.07
CA TRP A 613 3.55 13.80 -13.29
C TRP A 613 3.07 13.86 -11.83
N GLU A 614 3.24 15.00 -11.15
CA GLU A 614 2.80 15.20 -9.77
C GLU A 614 1.30 14.92 -9.59
N GLN A 615 0.45 15.42 -10.49
CA GLN A 615 -1.00 15.18 -10.45
C GLN A 615 -1.34 13.68 -10.55
N HIS A 616 -0.64 12.94 -11.41
CA HIS A 616 -0.81 11.50 -11.55
C HIS A 616 -0.45 10.77 -10.25
N ILE A 617 0.68 11.12 -9.64
CA ILE A 617 1.11 10.57 -8.34
C ILE A 617 0.06 10.83 -7.26
N LEU A 618 -0.38 12.09 -7.13
CA LEU A 618 -1.26 12.50 -6.05
C LEU A 618 -2.65 11.87 -6.17
N LYS A 619 -3.16 11.72 -7.40
CA LYS A 619 -4.49 11.19 -7.70
C LYS A 619 -4.60 9.68 -7.48
N GLY A 620 -3.57 8.90 -7.83
CA GLY A 620 -3.76 7.47 -8.01
C GLY A 620 -2.77 6.55 -7.32
N VAL A 621 -1.50 6.93 -7.17
CA VAL A 621 -0.49 6.05 -6.56
C VAL A 621 -0.77 5.95 -5.06
N GLN A 622 -1.23 4.79 -4.59
CA GLN A 622 -1.51 4.56 -3.16
C GLN A 622 -0.35 3.83 -2.45
N ASN A 623 0.49 3.12 -3.20
CA ASN A 623 1.71 2.54 -2.64
C ASN A 623 2.63 3.67 -2.18
N ARG A 624 2.80 3.80 -0.86
CA ARG A 624 3.57 4.90 -0.27
C ARG A 624 5.05 4.88 -0.57
N TRP A 625 5.64 3.71 -0.84
CA TRP A 625 7.06 3.62 -1.13
C TRP A 625 7.31 4.29 -2.48
N GLU A 626 6.56 3.84 -3.49
CA GLU A 626 6.55 4.45 -4.82
C GLU A 626 6.15 5.93 -4.76
N ARG A 627 5.03 6.25 -4.10
CA ARG A 627 4.56 7.64 -3.99
C ARG A 627 5.61 8.57 -3.36
N THR A 628 6.27 8.13 -2.30
CA THR A 628 7.27 8.95 -1.61
C THR A 628 8.52 9.15 -2.46
N GLU A 629 9.01 8.10 -3.12
CA GLU A 629 10.14 8.18 -4.04
C GLU A 629 9.87 9.19 -5.16
N GLU A 630 8.71 9.08 -5.80
CA GLU A 630 8.30 9.91 -6.94
C GLU A 630 8.15 11.38 -6.53
N LEU A 631 7.50 11.65 -5.39
CA LEU A 631 7.39 13.02 -4.86
C LEU A 631 8.75 13.63 -4.49
N LEU A 632 9.73 12.83 -4.05
CA LEU A 632 11.09 13.31 -3.80
C LEU A 632 11.85 13.63 -5.10
N LYS A 633 11.71 12.80 -6.14
CA LYS A 633 12.26 13.09 -7.49
C LYS A 633 11.66 14.40 -8.04
N ILE A 634 10.34 14.56 -7.92
CA ILE A 634 9.64 15.79 -8.33
C ILE A 634 10.11 17.00 -7.51
N SER A 635 10.31 16.83 -6.20
CA SER A 635 10.84 17.89 -5.33
C SER A 635 12.23 18.34 -5.79
N GLU A 636 13.16 17.40 -6.04
CA GLU A 636 14.48 17.73 -6.60
C GLU A 636 14.36 18.54 -7.89
N ILE A 637 13.49 18.11 -8.81
CA ILE A 637 13.28 18.81 -10.08
C ILE A 637 12.71 20.22 -9.88
N TYR A 638 11.69 20.40 -9.04
CA TYR A 638 11.15 21.75 -8.78
C TYR A 638 12.22 22.67 -8.19
N ALA A 639 13.09 22.15 -7.32
CA ALA A 639 14.21 22.92 -6.79
C ALA A 639 15.23 23.30 -7.89
N LEU A 640 15.62 22.37 -8.76
CA LEU A 640 16.48 22.63 -9.93
C LEU A 640 15.87 23.66 -10.90
N LEU A 641 14.54 23.70 -11.02
CA LEU A 641 13.82 24.70 -11.82
C LEU A 641 13.61 26.05 -11.09
N GLY A 642 14.09 26.20 -9.86
CA GLY A 642 13.91 27.42 -9.05
C GLY A 642 12.47 27.64 -8.53
N LYS A 643 11.64 26.60 -8.52
CA LYS A 643 10.21 26.64 -8.13
C LYS A 643 10.03 26.30 -6.65
N LYS A 644 10.45 27.21 -5.78
CA LYS A 644 10.48 27.01 -4.32
C LYS A 644 9.10 26.77 -3.68
N PHE A 645 8.05 27.37 -4.21
CA PHE A 645 6.69 27.17 -3.68
C PHE A 645 6.19 25.75 -3.95
N GLU A 646 6.33 25.29 -5.18
CA GLU A 646 6.02 23.94 -5.62
C GLU A 646 6.85 22.91 -4.87
N PHE A 647 8.18 23.12 -4.75
CA PHE A 647 9.06 22.29 -3.90
C PHE A 647 8.49 22.10 -2.49
N ASN A 648 8.15 23.19 -1.80
CA ASN A 648 7.65 23.10 -0.42
C ASN A 648 6.32 22.34 -0.33
N ASN A 649 5.43 22.50 -1.31
CA ASN A 649 4.16 21.80 -1.34
C ASN A 649 4.35 20.30 -1.62
N THR A 650 5.16 19.94 -2.62
CA THR A 650 5.46 18.54 -2.94
C THR A 650 6.20 17.86 -1.77
N PHE A 651 7.16 18.54 -1.14
CA PHE A 651 7.86 18.02 0.03
C PHE A 651 6.93 17.87 1.25
N GLN A 652 5.93 18.74 1.40
CA GLN A 652 4.87 18.53 2.40
C GLN A 652 4.04 17.29 2.09
N GLU A 653 3.79 16.98 0.81
CA GLU A 653 3.14 15.73 0.39
C GLU A 653 4.00 14.48 0.66
N VAL A 654 5.33 14.59 0.63
CA VAL A 654 6.25 13.51 1.09
C VAL A 654 6.02 13.20 2.57
N LEU A 655 5.98 14.21 3.45
CA LEU A 655 5.77 14.00 4.89
C LEU A 655 4.39 13.41 5.20
N ASN A 656 3.45 13.76 4.35
CA ASN A 656 2.08 13.33 4.38
C ASN A 656 1.95 11.83 4.12
N THR A 657 2.76 11.27 3.21
CA THR A 657 2.74 9.85 2.81
C THR A 657 3.77 9.00 3.56
N SER A 658 4.67 9.62 4.32
CA SER A 658 5.75 8.93 5.03
C SER A 658 5.30 8.18 6.30
N MET A 659 4.01 7.92 6.50
CA MET A 659 3.45 7.33 7.72
C MET A 659 2.66 6.05 7.40
N GLY A 660 2.67 5.08 8.30
CA GLY A 660 1.77 3.91 8.28
C GLY A 660 2.49 2.57 8.49
N PRO A 661 1.90 1.42 8.12
CA PRO A 661 2.57 0.15 8.31
C PRO A 661 3.55 -0.17 7.16
N THR A 662 4.60 -0.95 7.43
CA THR A 662 5.39 -1.61 6.36
C THR A 662 4.50 -2.58 5.59
N TRP A 663 4.97 -3.09 4.43
CA TRP A 663 4.27 -4.08 3.60
C TRP A 663 3.64 -5.27 4.38
N TYR A 664 4.19 -5.65 5.55
CA TYR A 664 3.71 -6.77 6.38
C TYR A 664 2.85 -6.36 7.60
N LYS A 665 2.70 -5.06 7.89
CA LYS A 665 2.11 -4.56 9.14
C LYS A 665 0.68 -4.02 8.99
N GLU A 666 0.00 -4.27 7.87
CA GLU A 666 -1.42 -3.91 7.69
C GLU A 666 -2.34 -4.51 8.77
N ALA A 667 -1.87 -5.55 9.48
CA ALA A 667 -2.47 -6.06 10.72
C ALA A 667 -2.78 -4.99 11.77
N GLN A 668 -2.14 -3.81 11.74
CA GLN A 668 -2.50 -2.73 12.66
C GLN A 668 -3.95 -2.23 12.48
N LEU A 669 -4.59 -2.43 11.31
CA LEU A 669 -5.99 -2.09 11.07
C LEU A 669 -6.95 -2.82 12.02
N ASP A 670 -6.53 -3.97 12.57
CA ASP A 670 -7.23 -4.67 13.66
C ASP A 670 -7.48 -3.78 14.88
N LEU A 671 -6.67 -2.73 15.08
CA LEU A 671 -6.94 -1.74 16.13
C LEU A 671 -8.33 -1.10 16.00
N ILE A 672 -8.87 -0.93 14.78
CA ILE A 672 -10.25 -0.46 14.55
C ILE A 672 -11.24 -1.43 15.20
N ASN A 673 -11.18 -2.70 14.81
CA ASN A 673 -12.11 -3.74 15.24
C ASN A 673 -11.95 -4.09 16.73
N SER A 674 -10.71 -4.19 17.20
CA SER A 674 -10.37 -4.39 18.61
C SER A 674 -10.93 -3.25 19.48
N THR A 675 -10.78 -1.99 19.05
CA THR A 675 -11.30 -0.83 19.79
C THR A 675 -12.83 -0.85 19.88
N LEU A 676 -13.52 -1.14 18.77
CA LEU A 676 -14.98 -1.26 18.74
C LEU A 676 -15.48 -2.42 19.60
N SER A 677 -14.75 -3.54 19.63
CA SER A 677 -15.19 -4.74 20.33
C SER A 677 -14.99 -4.65 21.85
N TYR A 678 -13.85 -4.11 22.30
CA TYR A 678 -13.52 -4.00 23.73
C TYR A 678 -14.13 -2.77 24.40
N LEU A 679 -14.28 -1.65 23.69
CA LEU A 679 -14.77 -0.40 24.27
C LEU A 679 -16.19 -0.11 23.79
N LYS A 680 -17.18 -0.81 24.33
CA LYS A 680 -18.60 -0.63 23.95
C LYS A 680 -19.11 0.77 24.36
N SER A 681 -19.72 1.49 23.43
CA SER A 681 -20.29 2.83 23.67
C SER A 681 -21.80 2.88 23.38
N ASP A 682 -22.44 4.01 23.66
CA ASP A 682 -23.82 4.24 23.25
C ASP A 682 -23.92 4.52 21.73
N SER A 683 -25.10 4.31 21.14
CA SER A 683 -25.30 4.46 19.69
C SER A 683 -24.91 5.86 19.19
N SER A 684 -25.17 6.90 19.99
CA SER A 684 -24.87 8.28 19.63
C SER A 684 -23.37 8.55 19.45
N SER A 685 -22.52 7.99 20.31
CA SER A 685 -21.06 8.14 20.23
C SER A 685 -20.47 7.26 19.13
N LEU A 686 -20.99 6.04 18.98
CA LEU A 686 -20.56 5.09 17.96
C LEU A 686 -20.85 5.61 16.55
N ASN A 687 -22.05 6.16 16.31
CA ASN A 687 -22.47 6.67 15.00
C ASN A 687 -21.61 7.84 14.49
N LYS A 688 -20.82 8.51 15.35
CA LYS A 688 -19.88 9.55 14.90
C LYS A 688 -18.69 8.99 14.09
N TYR A 689 -18.33 7.72 14.28
CA TYR A 689 -17.06 7.16 13.77
C TYR A 689 -17.23 5.89 12.94
N VAL A 690 -18.35 5.17 13.02
CA VAL A 690 -18.54 3.90 12.27
C VAL A 690 -18.41 4.07 10.76
N LYS A 691 -19.02 5.12 10.18
CA LYS A 691 -18.86 5.45 8.76
C LYS A 691 -17.41 5.72 8.40
N ASP A 692 -16.71 6.48 9.23
CA ASP A 692 -15.30 6.79 9.02
C ASP A 692 -14.46 5.51 9.02
N TYR A 693 -14.68 4.61 9.97
CA TYR A 693 -13.98 3.31 10.01
C TYR A 693 -14.27 2.44 8.79
N ALA A 694 -15.52 2.35 8.35
CA ALA A 694 -15.87 1.64 7.12
C ALA A 694 -15.15 2.24 5.90
N SER A 695 -15.13 3.57 5.79
CA SER A 695 -14.45 4.28 4.70
C SER A 695 -12.93 4.08 4.71
N LEU A 696 -12.32 4.00 5.89
CA LEU A 696 -10.89 3.73 6.07
C LEU A 696 -10.53 2.31 5.61
N LEU A 697 -11.34 1.31 6.00
CA LEU A 697 -11.14 -0.08 5.56
C LEU A 697 -11.39 -0.25 4.06
N ASP A 698 -12.37 0.45 3.50
CA ASP A 698 -12.68 0.39 2.07
C ASP A 698 -11.57 1.03 1.22
N TYR A 699 -11.13 2.23 1.58
CA TYR A 699 -10.05 2.91 0.84
C TYR A 699 -8.72 2.16 0.95
N ALA A 700 -8.43 1.55 2.11
CA ALA A 700 -7.25 0.70 2.28
C ALA A 700 -7.29 -0.59 1.44
N SER A 701 -8.46 -0.98 0.89
CA SER A 701 -8.60 -2.18 0.05
C SER A 701 -8.20 -1.96 -1.42
N GLY A 702 -7.73 -0.75 -1.79
CA GLY A 702 -7.34 -0.37 -3.16
C GLY A 702 -6.03 -0.99 -3.68
N GLU A 703 -5.17 -0.15 -4.26
CA GLU A 703 -3.84 -0.52 -4.83
C GLU A 703 -2.83 -0.92 -3.73
N MET A 704 -3.22 -0.86 -2.46
CA MET A 704 -2.39 -1.31 -1.34
C MET A 704 -2.16 -2.84 -1.35
N THR A 705 -0.91 -3.25 -1.14
CA THR A 705 -0.38 -4.53 -1.62
C THR A 705 -0.60 -5.77 -0.75
N PHE A 706 -1.47 -5.76 0.28
CA PHE A 706 -1.98 -7.02 0.86
C PHE A 706 -3.47 -6.92 1.18
N GLN A 707 -4.29 -6.84 0.12
CA GLN A 707 -5.75 -6.90 0.22
C GLN A 707 -6.27 -7.99 1.17
N ARG A 708 -5.53 -9.10 1.39
CA ARG A 708 -5.90 -10.14 2.38
C ARG A 708 -6.07 -9.62 3.83
N TYR A 709 -5.17 -8.77 4.34
CA TYR A 709 -5.29 -8.26 5.71
C TYR A 709 -6.43 -7.27 5.82
N VAL A 710 -6.57 -6.37 4.86
CA VAL A 710 -7.69 -5.42 4.86
C VAL A 710 -9.03 -6.13 4.69
N ARG A 711 -9.14 -7.13 3.81
CA ARG A 711 -10.31 -8.01 3.67
C ARG A 711 -10.66 -8.68 5.00
N THR A 712 -9.65 -9.19 5.70
CA THR A 712 -9.79 -9.77 7.05
C THR A 712 -10.40 -8.76 8.01
N GLU A 713 -9.95 -7.51 8.00
CA GLU A 713 -10.49 -6.47 8.86
C GLU A 713 -11.89 -6.01 8.44
N LYS A 714 -12.23 -6.01 7.14
CA LYS A 714 -13.60 -5.79 6.65
C LYS A 714 -14.54 -6.91 7.13
N GLU A 715 -14.08 -8.15 7.17
CA GLU A 715 -14.84 -9.29 7.71
C GLU A 715 -15.03 -9.13 9.24
N SER A 716 -13.96 -8.82 9.97
CA SER A 716 -14.01 -8.58 11.42
C SER A 716 -14.88 -7.37 11.80
N PHE A 717 -15.03 -6.38 10.91
CA PHE A 717 -15.88 -5.22 11.14
C PHE A 717 -17.36 -5.59 11.30
N ILE A 718 -17.83 -6.64 10.59
CA ILE A 718 -19.17 -7.21 10.78
C ILE A 718 -19.36 -7.63 12.24
N ASN A 719 -18.37 -8.34 12.79
CA ASN A 719 -18.39 -8.79 14.18
C ASN A 719 -18.42 -7.62 15.16
N SER A 720 -17.60 -6.59 14.90
CA SER A 720 -17.55 -5.40 15.73
C SER A 720 -18.87 -4.62 15.74
N LEU A 721 -19.61 -4.57 14.63
CA LEU A 721 -20.95 -3.99 14.57
C LEU A 721 -21.96 -4.81 15.41
N ILE A 722 -21.92 -6.15 15.30
CA ILE A 722 -22.80 -7.05 16.06
C ILE A 722 -22.53 -6.95 17.56
N ALA A 723 -21.26 -6.93 17.97
CA ALA A 723 -20.85 -6.79 19.37
C ALA A 723 -21.33 -5.47 20.02
N ASN A 724 -21.67 -4.47 19.20
CA ASN A 724 -22.26 -3.18 19.60
C ASN A 724 -23.78 -3.10 19.35
N GLY A 725 -24.46 -4.23 19.14
CA GLY A 725 -25.91 -4.31 19.00
C GLY A 725 -26.46 -3.79 17.65
N ARG A 726 -25.62 -3.74 16.60
CA ARG A 726 -25.99 -3.26 15.26
C ARG A 726 -26.02 -4.37 14.21
N LEU A 727 -26.79 -5.43 14.49
CA LEU A 727 -26.93 -6.57 13.58
C LEU A 727 -27.46 -6.16 12.20
N ASP A 728 -28.46 -5.28 12.17
CA ASP A 728 -29.03 -4.70 10.95
C ASP A 728 -27.95 -4.06 10.06
N SER A 729 -27.09 -3.25 10.66
CA SER A 729 -26.03 -2.52 9.96
C SER A 729 -24.91 -3.47 9.51
N ALA A 730 -24.62 -4.50 10.31
CA ALA A 730 -23.67 -5.54 9.95
C ALA A 730 -24.12 -6.36 8.74
N LEU A 731 -25.40 -6.76 8.72
CA LEU A 731 -26.00 -7.49 7.60
C LEU A 731 -26.09 -6.61 6.35
N GLU A 732 -26.47 -5.35 6.47
CA GLU A 732 -26.52 -4.43 5.33
C GLU A 732 -25.12 -4.13 4.78
N TYR A 733 -24.11 -3.98 5.65
CA TYR A 733 -22.71 -3.86 5.24
C TYR A 733 -22.26 -5.10 4.48
N PHE A 734 -22.59 -6.30 4.97
CA PHE A 734 -22.32 -7.54 4.26
C PHE A 734 -22.95 -7.54 2.85
N LYS A 735 -24.23 -7.18 2.76
CA LYS A 735 -24.96 -7.16 1.48
C LYS A 735 -24.31 -6.20 0.48
N GLN A 736 -23.96 -4.99 0.90
CA GLN A 736 -23.37 -3.98 0.02
C GLN A 736 -21.95 -4.33 -0.44
N GLU A 737 -21.17 -4.99 0.41
CA GLU A 737 -19.81 -5.40 0.04
C GLU A 737 -19.77 -6.66 -0.83
N ILE A 738 -20.77 -7.55 -0.72
CA ILE A 738 -20.84 -8.80 -1.50
C ILE A 738 -21.65 -8.63 -2.78
N LEU A 739 -22.89 -8.14 -2.70
CA LEU A 739 -23.82 -7.99 -3.82
C LEU A 739 -24.56 -6.63 -3.72
N PRO A 740 -23.87 -5.52 -4.01
CA PRO A 740 -24.44 -4.17 -3.96
C PRO A 740 -25.57 -3.97 -4.98
N SER A 741 -26.35 -2.89 -4.82
CA SER A 741 -27.34 -2.47 -5.82
C SER A 741 -26.66 -2.22 -7.19
N PRO A 742 -27.39 -2.31 -8.32
CA PRO A 742 -26.81 -2.08 -9.65
C PRO A 742 -26.12 -0.71 -9.79
N GLU A 743 -26.72 0.35 -9.22
CA GLU A 743 -26.15 1.70 -9.22
C GLU A 743 -24.83 1.76 -8.44
N LEU A 744 -24.82 1.21 -7.22
CA LEU A 744 -23.61 1.17 -6.40
C LEU A 744 -22.53 0.28 -7.02
N LEU A 745 -22.90 -0.82 -7.68
CA LEU A 745 -21.95 -1.69 -8.39
C LEU A 745 -21.24 -0.94 -9.52
N ILE A 746 -21.99 -0.22 -10.35
CA ILE A 746 -21.44 0.59 -11.44
C ILE A 746 -20.53 1.66 -10.84
N ASN A 747 -20.99 2.38 -9.82
CA ASN A 747 -20.18 3.40 -9.16
C ASN A 747 -18.87 2.80 -8.60
N ASN A 748 -18.94 1.68 -7.86
CA ASN A 748 -17.75 1.03 -7.30
C ASN A 748 -16.73 0.64 -8.39
N ALA A 749 -17.20 0.09 -9.51
CA ALA A 749 -16.33 -0.34 -10.60
C ALA A 749 -15.74 0.84 -11.39
N GLU A 750 -16.53 1.89 -11.63
CA GLU A 750 -16.17 3.01 -12.52
C GLU A 750 -15.57 4.22 -11.79
N GLN A 751 -15.68 4.29 -10.46
CA GLN A 751 -15.23 5.45 -9.68
C GLN A 751 -13.74 5.73 -9.84
N ASN A 752 -12.91 4.67 -9.91
CA ASN A 752 -11.48 4.82 -10.11
C ASN A 752 -11.08 4.42 -11.54
N THR A 753 -10.49 5.37 -12.26
CA THR A 753 -9.99 5.17 -13.64
C THR A 753 -8.47 5.02 -13.69
N PHE A 754 -7.78 4.99 -12.54
CA PHE A 754 -6.34 4.84 -12.48
C PHE A 754 -5.94 3.43 -12.92
N ASP A 755 -4.99 3.35 -13.87
CA ASP A 755 -4.59 2.08 -14.50
C ASP A 755 -5.77 1.24 -15.01
N ALA A 756 -6.86 1.90 -15.44
CA ALA A 756 -8.02 1.24 -16.05
C ALA A 756 -7.95 1.38 -17.58
N PRO A 757 -7.72 0.29 -18.34
CA PRO A 757 -7.66 0.35 -19.81
C PRO A 757 -8.97 0.82 -20.44
N THR A 758 -10.10 0.48 -19.81
CA THR A 758 -11.41 1.04 -20.14
C THR A 758 -12.19 1.31 -18.84
N ILE A 759 -13.25 2.11 -18.94
CA ILE A 759 -14.09 2.45 -17.79
C ILE A 759 -14.62 1.18 -17.12
N GLY A 760 -14.34 1.05 -15.83
CA GLY A 760 -14.72 -0.09 -15.01
C GLY A 760 -13.70 -1.22 -14.95
N ASP A 761 -12.67 -1.25 -15.81
CA ASP A 761 -11.63 -2.30 -15.85
C ASP A 761 -10.40 -1.99 -14.97
N GLY A 762 -10.58 -1.20 -13.92
CA GLY A 762 -9.55 -0.93 -12.90
C GLY A 762 -9.47 -2.01 -11.82
N TYR A 763 -8.77 -1.69 -10.72
CA TYR A 763 -8.52 -2.62 -9.61
C TYR A 763 -9.76 -2.97 -8.77
N ASN A 764 -10.81 -2.14 -8.78
CA ASN A 764 -12.05 -2.42 -8.07
C ASN A 764 -13.03 -3.17 -8.99
N LEU A 765 -13.31 -4.43 -8.67
CA LEU A 765 -14.23 -5.25 -9.45
C LEU A 765 -15.70 -4.83 -9.28
N GLY A 766 -16.01 -4.15 -8.18
CA GLY A 766 -17.31 -3.55 -7.86
C GLY A 766 -18.16 -4.32 -6.86
N ALA A 767 -17.94 -5.63 -6.71
CA ALA A 767 -18.62 -6.56 -5.81
C ALA A 767 -17.66 -7.66 -5.28
N ARG A 768 -18.11 -8.45 -4.29
CA ARG A 768 -17.35 -9.52 -3.62
C ARG A 768 -16.07 -9.00 -2.96
N ASN A 769 -16.20 -7.92 -2.18
CA ASN A 769 -15.06 -7.21 -1.59
C ASN A 769 -14.35 -7.95 -0.43
N PHE A 770 -14.94 -9.04 0.09
CA PHE A 770 -14.32 -9.93 1.08
C PHE A 770 -14.86 -11.38 0.96
N VAL A 771 -14.35 -12.31 1.78
CA VAL A 771 -14.76 -13.72 1.75
C VAL A 771 -16.05 -13.94 2.55
N GLU A 772 -17.12 -14.33 1.85
CA GLU A 772 -18.48 -14.50 2.40
C GLU A 772 -18.52 -15.46 3.60
N GLN A 773 -17.82 -16.59 3.50
CA GLN A 773 -17.78 -17.64 4.51
C GLN A 773 -17.22 -17.12 5.83
N ARG A 774 -16.15 -16.33 5.77
CA ARG A 774 -15.58 -15.72 6.97
C ARG A 774 -16.50 -14.64 7.53
N GLY A 775 -17.12 -13.83 6.68
CA GLY A 775 -18.13 -12.87 7.13
C GLY A 775 -19.29 -13.55 7.88
N VAL A 776 -19.76 -14.70 7.40
CA VAL A 776 -20.82 -15.49 8.07
C VAL A 776 -20.34 -16.12 9.37
N LEU A 777 -19.11 -16.65 9.43
CA LEU A 777 -18.51 -17.09 10.69
C LEU A 777 -18.46 -15.94 11.72
N LYS A 778 -18.12 -14.73 11.28
CA LYS A 778 -18.13 -13.52 12.12
C LYS A 778 -19.53 -13.13 12.61
N ILE A 779 -20.58 -13.41 11.84
CA ILE A 779 -21.97 -13.29 12.33
C ILE A 779 -22.23 -14.34 13.42
N LEU A 780 -21.87 -15.61 13.17
CA LEU A 780 -22.14 -16.73 14.08
C LEU A 780 -21.39 -16.63 15.43
N GLU A 781 -20.26 -15.94 15.48
CA GLU A 781 -19.44 -15.80 16.70
C GLU A 781 -20.14 -15.01 17.82
N ASN A 782 -20.86 -13.92 17.50
CA ASN A 782 -21.41 -12.99 18.51
C ASN A 782 -22.91 -12.69 18.35
N ILE A 783 -23.63 -13.42 17.50
CA ILE A 783 -25.07 -13.23 17.35
C ILE A 783 -25.84 -13.79 18.54
N GLU A 784 -26.47 -12.89 19.29
CA GLU A 784 -27.32 -13.19 20.45
C GLU A 784 -28.81 -13.12 20.09
N ASP A 785 -29.66 -13.77 20.92
CA ASP A 785 -31.12 -13.77 20.78
C ASP A 785 -31.64 -14.23 19.41
N VAL A 786 -30.95 -15.18 18.79
CA VAL A 786 -31.34 -15.81 17.53
C VAL A 786 -31.60 -17.30 17.70
N SER A 787 -32.65 -17.79 17.05
CA SER A 787 -32.98 -19.22 17.05
C SER A 787 -31.81 -20.07 16.55
N PRO A 788 -31.47 -21.17 17.23
CA PRO A 788 -30.37 -22.04 16.79
C PRO A 788 -30.66 -22.71 15.43
N TYR A 789 -31.92 -22.81 15.00
CA TYR A 789 -32.25 -23.25 13.64
C TYR A 789 -31.79 -22.27 12.55
N LEU A 790 -31.81 -20.96 12.83
CA LEU A 790 -31.29 -19.95 11.90
C LEU A 790 -29.76 -19.98 11.85
N LYS A 791 -29.11 -20.20 13.01
CA LYS A 791 -27.66 -20.42 13.07
C LYS A 791 -27.27 -21.67 12.26
N TRP A 792 -28.04 -22.76 12.39
CA TRP A 792 -27.85 -23.97 11.60
C TRP A 792 -27.96 -23.69 10.10
N ALA A 793 -28.97 -22.93 9.67
CA ALA A 793 -29.14 -22.60 8.26
C ALA A 793 -27.92 -21.88 7.68
N LEU A 794 -27.35 -20.93 8.42
CA LEU A 794 -26.11 -20.25 8.02
C LEU A 794 -24.93 -21.21 7.94
N CYS A 795 -24.78 -22.13 8.90
CA CYS A 795 -23.75 -23.18 8.82
C CYS A 795 -23.94 -24.06 7.58
N GLU A 796 -25.14 -24.58 7.34
CA GLU A 796 -25.41 -25.51 6.24
C GLU A 796 -25.15 -24.88 4.86
N ILE A 797 -25.52 -23.60 4.68
CA ILE A 797 -25.32 -22.89 3.40
C ILE A 797 -23.83 -22.73 3.07
N PHE A 798 -23.01 -22.34 4.04
CA PHE A 798 -21.63 -21.88 3.79
C PHE A 798 -20.51 -22.89 4.15
N THR A 799 -20.83 -24.01 4.83
CA THR A 799 -19.80 -25.00 5.23
C THR A 799 -19.01 -25.54 4.05
N ILE A 800 -19.69 -25.92 2.96
CA ILE A 800 -19.04 -26.35 1.71
C ILE A 800 -18.93 -25.14 0.78
N ASN A 801 -17.69 -24.77 0.45
CA ASN A 801 -17.30 -23.60 -0.31
C ASN A 801 -16.01 -23.86 -1.14
N ASP A 802 -15.50 -22.81 -1.79
CA ASP A 802 -14.32 -22.82 -2.67
C ASP A 802 -12.97 -22.90 -1.93
N ASP A 803 -12.92 -22.70 -0.61
CA ASP A 803 -11.72 -22.75 0.26
C ASP A 803 -12.00 -23.55 1.56
N ASN A 804 -12.54 -24.76 1.41
CA ASN A 804 -12.97 -25.63 2.52
C ASN A 804 -11.87 -25.79 3.60
N PHE A 805 -10.65 -26.15 3.19
CA PHE A 805 -9.50 -26.35 4.08
C PHE A 805 -9.30 -25.23 5.12
N ARG A 806 -9.55 -23.97 4.74
CA ARG A 806 -9.31 -22.83 5.63
C ARG A 806 -10.40 -22.66 6.70
N TYR A 807 -11.64 -23.00 6.39
CA TYR A 807 -12.80 -22.65 7.23
C TYR A 807 -13.50 -23.84 7.88
N ILE A 808 -13.25 -25.06 7.42
CA ILE A 808 -14.00 -26.25 7.81
C ILE A 808 -13.93 -26.55 9.31
N THR A 809 -12.78 -26.31 9.96
CA THR A 809 -12.61 -26.47 11.42
C THR A 809 -13.51 -25.52 12.19
N TYR A 810 -13.51 -24.23 11.84
CA TYR A 810 -14.33 -23.22 12.50
C TYR A 810 -15.83 -23.47 12.32
N TYR A 811 -16.25 -23.91 11.12
CA TYR A 811 -17.63 -24.35 10.92
C TYR A 811 -17.96 -25.61 11.72
N GLY A 812 -17.03 -26.56 11.86
CA GLY A 812 -17.20 -27.74 12.69
C GLY A 812 -17.48 -27.41 14.16
N GLU A 813 -16.73 -26.48 14.73
CA GLU A 813 -16.95 -25.95 16.08
C GLU A 813 -18.35 -25.32 16.20
N LYS A 814 -18.71 -24.41 15.29
CA LYS A 814 -20.02 -23.73 15.31
C LYS A 814 -21.19 -24.67 15.07
N ILE A 815 -21.04 -25.66 14.18
CA ILE A 815 -22.05 -26.71 13.99
C ILE A 815 -22.26 -27.48 15.29
N ALA A 816 -21.19 -27.88 15.97
CA ALA A 816 -21.31 -28.63 17.22
C ALA A 816 -22.03 -27.83 18.31
N GLU A 817 -21.66 -26.56 18.48
CA GLU A 817 -22.33 -25.63 19.39
C GLU A 817 -23.83 -25.52 19.08
N VAL A 818 -24.17 -25.24 17.82
CA VAL A 818 -25.56 -25.06 17.37
C VAL A 818 -26.39 -26.34 17.55
N LEU A 819 -25.86 -27.51 17.21
CA LEU A 819 -26.60 -28.78 17.39
C LEU A 819 -26.89 -29.08 18.86
N ASN A 820 -25.97 -28.72 19.75
CA ASN A 820 -26.19 -28.84 21.19
C ASN A 820 -27.25 -27.84 21.67
N GLU A 821 -27.25 -26.59 21.17
CA GLU A 821 -28.31 -25.61 21.44
C GLU A 821 -29.69 -26.12 20.96
N ILE A 822 -29.76 -26.72 19.76
CA ILE A 822 -31.00 -27.31 19.23
C ILE A 822 -31.47 -28.48 20.10
N GLU A 823 -30.57 -29.37 20.53
CA GLU A 823 -30.92 -30.50 21.41
C GLU A 823 -31.55 -30.02 22.73
N ILE A 824 -31.05 -28.91 23.28
CA ILE A 824 -31.57 -28.29 24.51
C ILE A 824 -32.93 -27.62 24.25
N LEU A 825 -33.07 -26.88 23.15
CA LEU A 825 -34.30 -26.15 22.80
C LEU A 825 -35.44 -27.09 22.42
N ASP A 826 -35.18 -28.02 21.51
CA ASP A 826 -36.17 -28.96 20.96
C ASP A 826 -35.51 -30.22 20.36
N ASN A 827 -35.45 -31.26 21.19
CA ASN A 827 -34.92 -32.57 20.85
C ASN A 827 -35.81 -33.37 19.85
N SER A 828 -37.01 -32.91 19.50
CA SER A 828 -37.89 -33.63 18.57
C SER A 828 -37.47 -33.47 17.11
N HIS A 829 -36.79 -32.37 16.77
CA HIS A 829 -36.40 -32.04 15.40
C HIS A 829 -34.90 -32.21 15.10
N ILE A 830 -34.07 -32.44 16.12
CA ILE A 830 -32.61 -32.61 15.99
C ILE A 830 -32.20 -33.72 15.01
N GLU A 831 -32.99 -34.78 14.90
CA GLU A 831 -32.71 -35.91 14.00
C GLU A 831 -32.65 -35.46 12.53
N ASN A 832 -33.53 -34.53 12.13
CA ASN A 832 -33.54 -34.00 10.76
C ASN A 832 -32.26 -33.21 10.46
N VAL A 833 -31.82 -32.39 11.42
CA VAL A 833 -30.60 -31.59 11.33
C VAL A 833 -29.36 -32.51 11.21
N ILE A 834 -29.30 -33.58 12.01
CA ILE A 834 -28.20 -34.56 11.97
C ILE A 834 -28.17 -35.31 10.62
N ILE A 835 -29.33 -35.64 10.07
CA ILE A 835 -29.41 -36.25 8.73
C ILE A 835 -28.80 -35.30 7.68
N ASN A 836 -29.12 -34.00 7.73
CA ASN A 836 -28.55 -33.02 6.79
C ASN A 836 -27.04 -32.85 7.00
N LEU A 837 -26.56 -32.75 8.24
CA LEU A 837 -25.11 -32.76 8.54
C LEU A 837 -24.40 -33.99 7.96
N SER A 838 -25.02 -35.18 8.05
CA SER A 838 -24.43 -36.39 7.46
C SER A 838 -24.32 -36.31 5.93
N LYS A 839 -25.19 -35.55 5.25
CA LYS A 839 -25.09 -35.29 3.81
C LYS A 839 -23.92 -34.36 3.52
N ILE A 840 -23.76 -33.29 4.30
CA ILE A 840 -22.63 -32.35 4.19
C ILE A 840 -21.30 -33.11 4.31
N ILE A 841 -21.14 -33.94 5.35
CA ILE A 841 -19.91 -34.71 5.59
C ILE A 841 -19.60 -35.69 4.44
N ALA A 842 -20.65 -36.25 3.82
CA ALA A 842 -20.53 -37.20 2.71
C ALA A 842 -20.47 -36.53 1.34
N ASP A 843 -20.44 -35.20 1.28
CA ASP A 843 -20.33 -34.48 0.02
C ASP A 843 -18.98 -34.79 -0.65
N LYS A 844 -19.00 -34.83 -1.99
CA LYS A 844 -17.84 -35.15 -2.82
C LYS A 844 -16.88 -33.97 -2.93
N GLU A 845 -17.35 -32.75 -2.68
CA GLU A 845 -16.53 -31.54 -2.70
C GLU A 845 -15.60 -31.44 -1.48
N LEU A 846 -15.88 -32.17 -0.40
CA LEU A 846 -14.97 -32.33 0.72
C LEU A 846 -13.96 -33.43 0.42
N ASN A 847 -12.68 -33.06 0.32
CA ASN A 847 -11.59 -34.03 0.27
C ASN A 847 -11.44 -34.77 1.61
N ASP A 848 -10.62 -35.81 1.64
CA ASP A 848 -10.46 -36.67 2.82
C ASP A 848 -9.81 -35.95 4.02
N ASP A 849 -9.01 -34.91 3.80
CA ASP A 849 -8.41 -34.11 4.87
C ASP A 849 -9.43 -33.19 5.53
N ASP A 850 -10.19 -32.45 4.73
CA ASP A 850 -11.23 -31.52 5.18
C ASP A 850 -12.36 -32.27 5.90
N ARG A 851 -12.76 -33.43 5.36
CA ARG A 851 -13.75 -34.31 6.01
C ARG A 851 -13.24 -34.79 7.37
N ARG A 852 -11.97 -35.18 7.47
CA ARG A 852 -11.36 -35.58 8.74
C ARG A 852 -11.28 -34.43 9.73
N ALA A 853 -10.92 -33.23 9.28
CA ALA A 853 -10.89 -32.03 10.11
C ALA A 853 -12.27 -31.71 10.69
N LEU A 854 -13.32 -31.70 9.87
CA LEU A 854 -14.70 -31.51 10.31
C LEU A 854 -15.12 -32.54 11.36
N LEU A 855 -14.88 -33.82 11.08
CA LEU A 855 -15.24 -34.92 11.99
C LEU A 855 -14.48 -34.85 13.32
N ASN A 856 -13.26 -34.32 13.36
CA ASN A 856 -12.53 -34.13 14.61
C ASN A 856 -13.19 -33.06 15.48
N GLU A 857 -13.52 -31.89 14.93
CA GLU A 857 -14.18 -30.83 15.70
C GLU A 857 -15.56 -31.23 16.20
N LEU A 858 -16.34 -31.92 15.35
CA LEU A 858 -17.63 -32.49 15.76
C LEU A 858 -17.48 -33.52 16.88
N TYR A 859 -16.40 -34.32 16.87
CA TYR A 859 -16.17 -35.32 17.92
C TYR A 859 -15.87 -34.66 19.27
N VAL A 860 -15.15 -33.53 19.24
CA VAL A 860 -14.77 -32.73 20.41
C VAL A 860 -16.00 -31.98 20.96
N GLY A 861 -16.76 -31.29 20.09
CA GLY A 861 -17.82 -30.38 20.52
C GLY A 861 -19.19 -31.00 20.77
N LEU A 862 -19.57 -32.11 20.12
CA LEU A 862 -20.93 -32.68 20.24
C LEU A 862 -21.15 -33.45 21.55
N THR A 863 -22.39 -33.40 22.08
CA THR A 863 -22.82 -34.28 23.17
C THR A 863 -22.71 -35.77 22.77
N THR A 864 -22.57 -36.66 23.76
CA THR A 864 -22.55 -38.12 23.50
C THR A 864 -23.81 -38.62 22.78
N SER A 865 -24.96 -38.00 23.06
CA SER A 865 -26.23 -38.25 22.38
C SER A 865 -26.14 -37.93 20.89
N ASN A 866 -25.78 -36.69 20.53
CA ASN A 866 -25.66 -36.26 19.15
C ASN A 866 -24.55 -36.98 18.38
N ARG A 867 -23.42 -37.32 19.03
CA ARG A 867 -22.37 -38.15 18.42
C ARG A 867 -22.88 -39.53 18.02
N THR A 868 -23.67 -40.16 18.89
CA THR A 868 -24.23 -41.49 18.61
C THR A 868 -25.21 -41.45 17.45
N ARG A 869 -26.09 -40.44 17.42
CA ARG A 869 -27.04 -40.19 16.31
C ARG A 869 -26.29 -39.98 15.00
N LEU A 870 -25.33 -39.05 14.95
CA LEU A 870 -24.57 -38.74 13.74
C LEU A 870 -23.79 -39.97 13.24
N LYS A 871 -23.14 -40.72 14.13
CA LYS A 871 -22.42 -41.95 13.77
C LYS A 871 -23.34 -42.95 13.07
N SER A 872 -24.58 -43.13 13.53
CA SER A 872 -25.52 -44.06 12.91
C SER A 872 -25.83 -43.69 11.44
N HIS A 873 -25.97 -42.39 11.14
CA HIS A 873 -26.21 -41.90 9.79
C HIS A 873 -24.95 -41.93 8.91
N LEU A 874 -23.77 -41.67 9.46
CA LEU A 874 -22.51 -41.74 8.72
C LEU A 874 -22.19 -43.16 8.24
N VAL A 875 -22.46 -44.18 9.08
CA VAL A 875 -22.30 -45.59 8.70
C VAL A 875 -23.19 -45.94 7.49
N SER A 876 -24.42 -45.43 7.44
CA SER A 876 -25.34 -45.64 6.31
C SER A 876 -24.82 -45.03 4.99
N LYS A 877 -23.89 -44.07 5.08
CA LYS A 877 -23.24 -43.40 3.95
C LYS A 877 -21.84 -43.95 3.64
N GLY A 878 -21.43 -45.05 4.29
CA GLY A 878 -20.13 -45.67 4.09
C GLY A 878 -18.96 -44.97 4.78
N ILE A 879 -19.23 -44.05 5.72
CA ILE A 879 -18.21 -43.30 6.46
C ILE A 879 -18.06 -43.91 7.86
N ILE A 880 -16.87 -44.46 8.12
CA ILE A 880 -16.53 -45.04 9.42
C ILE A 880 -15.98 -43.94 10.32
N TRP A 881 -16.78 -43.48 11.28
CA TRP A 881 -16.37 -42.54 12.32
C TRP A 881 -16.21 -43.28 13.65
N GLU A 882 -15.01 -43.83 13.85
CA GLU A 882 -14.63 -44.50 15.09
C GLU A 882 -13.89 -43.55 16.03
N SER A 883 -14.06 -43.79 17.33
CA SER A 883 -13.22 -43.18 18.36
C SER A 883 -11.77 -43.41 17.96
N LYS A 884 -11.01 -42.34 17.71
CA LYS A 884 -9.56 -42.47 17.79
C LYS A 884 -9.25 -42.93 19.22
N ASN A 885 -8.89 -44.20 19.38
CA ASN A 885 -7.99 -44.57 20.45
C ASN A 885 -6.81 -43.58 20.37
N GLN A 886 -6.40 -43.04 21.51
CA GLN A 886 -5.36 -42.02 21.66
C GLN A 886 -3.96 -42.43 21.17
N GLU A 887 -3.80 -43.40 20.27
CA GLU A 887 -2.48 -43.97 19.94
C GLU A 887 -1.86 -43.48 18.60
N ASP A 888 -2.60 -42.89 17.67
CA ASP A 888 -2.01 -42.44 16.38
C ASP A 888 -1.75 -40.93 16.27
N LYS A 889 -1.27 -40.34 17.37
CA LYS A 889 -0.55 -39.04 17.37
C LYS A 889 0.62 -39.07 18.35
N ILE A 890 1.44 -40.13 18.33
CA ILE A 890 2.82 -40.08 18.82
C ILE A 890 3.70 -40.82 17.81
N THR A 891 4.07 -40.15 16.73
CA THR A 891 5.24 -40.49 15.90
C THR A 891 5.65 -39.29 15.06
N GLU A 892 5.72 -38.12 15.70
CA GLU A 892 6.90 -37.29 15.51
C GLU A 892 7.62 -37.37 16.85
N GLU A 893 8.92 -37.64 16.82
CA GLU A 893 9.78 -37.76 17.99
C GLU A 893 9.67 -36.49 18.86
N GLN A 894 8.75 -36.49 19.83
CA GLN A 894 8.89 -35.64 20.99
C GLN A 894 10.01 -36.24 21.85
N PRO A 895 11.00 -35.44 22.25
CA PRO A 895 12.06 -35.94 23.11
C PRO A 895 11.44 -36.44 24.42
N LEU A 896 11.87 -37.64 24.83
CA LEU A 896 11.72 -38.20 26.18
C LEU A 896 11.41 -37.12 27.24
N GLU A 897 10.27 -37.28 27.92
CA GLU A 897 9.86 -36.49 29.09
C GLU A 897 11.04 -36.31 30.06
N LYS A 898 11.72 -35.17 29.92
CA LYS A 898 12.43 -34.54 31.02
C LYS A 898 11.34 -33.88 31.85
N ASN A 899 11.25 -34.24 33.14
CA ASN A 899 10.52 -33.53 34.19
C ASN A 899 10.12 -32.11 33.77
N LYS A 900 8.88 -31.90 33.31
CA LYS A 900 8.45 -30.59 32.81
C LYS A 900 8.41 -29.64 34.01
N GLU A 901 9.38 -28.72 34.07
CA GLU A 901 9.40 -27.70 35.10
C GLU A 901 8.11 -26.86 34.99
N ILE A 902 7.38 -26.73 36.10
CA ILE A 902 6.19 -25.90 36.18
C ILE A 902 6.63 -24.45 35.88
N THR A 903 6.04 -23.87 34.84
CA THR A 903 6.31 -22.48 34.44
C THR A 903 5.88 -21.51 35.53
N ASP A 904 6.49 -20.33 35.60
CA ASP A 904 6.06 -19.27 36.51
C ASP A 904 4.63 -18.78 36.17
N PHE A 905 4.17 -18.94 34.92
CA PHE A 905 2.76 -18.74 34.55
C PHE A 905 1.82 -19.72 35.25
N GLU A 906 2.12 -21.02 35.20
CA GLU A 906 1.35 -22.06 35.89
C GLU A 906 1.33 -21.84 37.41
N LYS A 907 2.47 -21.45 38.00
CA LYS A 907 2.56 -21.13 39.43
C LYS A 907 1.63 -19.98 39.81
N PHE A 908 1.62 -18.90 39.01
CA PHE A 908 0.75 -17.75 39.24
C PHE A 908 -0.73 -18.10 39.02
N ASN A 909 -1.06 -18.80 37.93
CA ASN A 909 -2.44 -19.21 37.63
C ASN A 909 -3.02 -20.08 38.75
N ASN A 910 -2.20 -20.94 39.36
CA ASN A 910 -2.60 -21.75 40.50
C ASN A 910 -2.74 -20.95 41.80
N SER A 911 -1.98 -19.86 41.99
CA SER A 911 -2.02 -19.07 43.23
C SER A 911 -3.28 -18.22 43.38
N ILE A 912 -3.93 -17.85 42.27
CA ILE A 912 -5.20 -17.10 42.25
C ILE A 912 -6.35 -17.82 42.95
N ASN A 913 -6.36 -19.16 42.88
CA ASN A 913 -7.38 -19.97 43.54
C ASN A 913 -7.11 -20.18 45.05
N SER A 914 -5.97 -19.70 45.57
CA SER A 914 -5.61 -19.82 46.98
C SER A 914 -6.14 -18.63 47.80
N THR A 915 -6.93 -18.90 48.84
CA THR A 915 -7.59 -17.87 49.67
C THR A 915 -6.64 -17.08 50.59
N LYS A 916 -5.32 -17.14 50.38
CA LYS A 916 -4.31 -16.61 51.32
C LYS A 916 -3.55 -15.37 50.83
N GLU A 917 -3.57 -15.04 49.54
CA GLU A 917 -2.75 -13.95 48.97
C GLU A 917 -3.55 -12.65 48.78
N ASN A 918 -2.92 -11.50 49.09
CA ASN A 918 -3.54 -10.18 48.87
C ASN A 918 -3.54 -9.81 47.37
N ARG A 919 -4.59 -9.16 46.86
CA ARG A 919 -4.74 -8.71 45.45
C ARG A 919 -3.48 -8.05 44.87
N GLN A 920 -2.89 -7.11 45.61
CA GLN A 920 -1.66 -6.43 45.16
C GLN A 920 -0.45 -7.35 45.06
N GLN A 921 -0.35 -8.36 45.93
CA GLN A 921 0.71 -9.37 45.83
C GLN A 921 0.48 -10.27 44.61
N LEU A 922 -0.76 -10.67 44.34
CA LEU A 922 -1.12 -11.43 43.15
C LEU A 922 -0.77 -10.68 41.86
N ILE A 923 -1.11 -9.39 41.75
CA ILE A 923 -0.74 -8.55 40.59
C ILE A 923 0.78 -8.55 40.39
N LYS A 924 1.54 -8.31 41.47
CA LYS A 924 3.01 -8.28 41.40
C LYS A 924 3.59 -9.63 40.99
N THR A 925 3.08 -10.73 41.53
CA THR A 925 3.47 -12.10 41.16
C THR A 925 3.15 -12.38 39.70
N GLY A 926 1.97 -11.96 39.24
CA GLY A 926 1.53 -12.08 37.85
C GLY A 926 2.47 -11.36 36.89
N ILE A 927 2.73 -10.07 37.10
CA ILE A 927 3.66 -9.31 36.24
C ILE A 927 5.07 -9.91 36.27
N ASN A 928 5.56 -10.30 37.43
CA ASN A 928 6.90 -10.92 37.57
C ASN A 928 7.01 -12.27 36.85
N SER A 929 5.91 -12.99 36.60
CA SER A 929 5.95 -14.23 35.82
C SER A 929 6.40 -13.98 34.37
N PHE A 930 5.97 -12.88 33.76
CA PHE A 930 6.38 -12.48 32.40
C PHE A 930 7.87 -12.14 32.33
N GLU A 931 8.40 -11.44 33.34
CA GLU A 931 9.83 -11.13 33.42
C GLU A 931 10.71 -12.38 33.59
N LYS A 932 10.29 -13.31 34.45
CA LYS A 932 11.03 -14.56 34.69
C LYS A 932 11.04 -15.47 33.47
N GLU A 933 9.91 -15.60 32.79
CA GLU A 933 9.77 -16.40 31.58
C GLU A 933 10.34 -15.68 30.34
N LYS A 934 10.74 -14.41 30.47
CA LYS A 934 11.27 -13.55 29.39
C LYS A 934 10.33 -13.44 28.20
N ILE A 935 9.03 -13.40 28.48
CA ILE A 935 7.98 -13.28 27.46
C ILE A 935 7.25 -11.96 27.67
N SER A 936 7.02 -11.26 26.56
CA SER A 936 6.35 -9.97 26.53
C SER A 936 4.88 -10.12 26.93
N ILE A 937 4.40 -9.28 27.86
CA ILE A 937 2.97 -9.23 28.24
C ILE A 937 2.06 -8.79 27.08
N TRP A 938 2.65 -8.16 26.06
CA TRP A 938 1.98 -7.66 24.86
C TRP A 938 1.71 -8.74 23.82
N TYR A 939 2.34 -9.91 23.92
CA TYR A 939 2.08 -11.00 23.00
C TYR A 939 0.71 -11.63 23.23
N ASN A 940 0.15 -12.18 22.16
CA ASN A 940 -1.07 -12.99 22.20
C ASN A 940 -0.71 -14.42 21.79
N ASN A 941 -1.34 -15.40 22.43
CA ASN A 941 -1.27 -16.82 22.08
C ASN A 941 0.12 -17.47 22.15
N TRP A 942 1.01 -17.01 23.06
CA TRP A 942 2.30 -17.69 23.29
C TRP A 942 2.10 -19.12 23.85
N SER A 943 1.23 -19.25 24.86
CA SER A 943 0.77 -20.53 25.39
C SER A 943 -0.59 -20.36 26.09
N GLY A 944 -1.29 -21.46 26.36
CA GLY A 944 -2.54 -21.42 27.12
C GLY A 944 -2.35 -20.83 28.52
N GLU A 945 -1.28 -21.21 29.21
CA GLU A 945 -0.95 -20.73 30.55
C GLU A 945 -0.58 -19.24 30.55
N HIS A 946 0.19 -18.78 29.56
CA HIS A 946 0.46 -17.35 29.35
C HIS A 946 -0.83 -16.55 29.17
N SER A 947 -1.73 -17.02 28.30
CA SER A 947 -2.98 -16.32 27.98
C SER A 947 -3.88 -16.24 29.21
N LYS A 948 -3.97 -17.34 29.96
CA LYS A 948 -4.68 -17.40 31.25
C LYS A 948 -4.07 -16.46 32.30
N SER A 949 -2.74 -16.37 32.39
CA SER A 949 -2.07 -15.42 33.28
C SER A 949 -2.41 -13.97 32.94
N LYS A 950 -2.48 -13.63 31.66
CA LYS A 950 -2.84 -12.29 31.20
C LYS A 950 -4.29 -11.93 31.54
N GLU A 951 -5.24 -12.85 31.30
CA GLU A 951 -6.65 -12.70 31.70
C GLU A 951 -6.81 -12.51 33.22
N ASN A 952 -6.08 -13.33 33.97
CA ASN A 952 -6.00 -13.26 35.42
C ASN A 952 -5.47 -11.90 35.92
N ILE A 953 -4.44 -11.35 35.29
CA ILE A 953 -3.95 -10.01 35.62
C ILE A 953 -5.02 -8.96 35.29
N LYS A 954 -5.68 -9.07 34.12
CA LYS A 954 -6.75 -8.15 33.72
C LYS A 954 -7.90 -8.15 34.72
N SER A 955 -8.32 -9.30 35.23
CA SER A 955 -9.43 -9.40 36.19
C SER A 955 -9.06 -8.84 37.56
N LEU A 956 -7.78 -8.88 37.95
CA LEU A 956 -7.29 -8.30 39.19
C LEU A 956 -7.21 -6.76 39.16
N LEU A 957 -7.10 -6.12 38.00
CA LEU A 957 -6.98 -4.65 37.85
C LEU A 957 -8.36 -3.99 37.74
N GLU A 958 -8.65 -2.94 38.52
CA GLU A 958 -10.00 -2.38 38.67
C GLU A 958 -10.23 -1.05 37.95
N THR A 959 -9.20 -0.20 37.84
CA THR A 959 -9.31 1.16 37.29
C THR A 959 -8.29 1.40 36.19
N ASP A 960 -8.55 2.36 35.31
CA ASP A 960 -7.62 2.75 34.25
C ASP A 960 -6.28 3.24 34.79
N THR A 961 -6.30 4.04 35.87
CA THR A 961 -5.09 4.52 36.55
C THR A 961 -4.26 3.36 37.11
N GLU A 962 -4.89 2.36 37.74
CA GLU A 962 -4.20 1.17 38.27
C GLU A 962 -3.56 0.34 37.14
N ILE A 963 -4.23 0.24 35.99
CA ILE A 963 -3.71 -0.47 34.81
C ILE A 963 -2.46 0.19 34.29
N ILE A 964 -2.51 1.49 33.98
CA ILE A 964 -1.38 2.18 33.37
C ILE A 964 -0.19 2.30 34.34
N GLN A 965 -0.44 2.40 35.65
CA GLN A 965 0.63 2.37 36.66
C GLN A 965 1.27 0.99 36.78
N THR A 966 0.46 -0.09 36.78
CA THR A 966 0.98 -1.46 36.88
C THR A 966 1.80 -1.83 35.64
N LEU A 967 1.36 -1.43 34.45
CA LEU A 967 2.01 -1.73 33.19
C LEU A 967 3.09 -0.71 32.79
N SER A 968 3.32 0.34 33.59
CA SER A 968 4.19 1.46 33.22
C SER A 968 5.61 1.02 32.86
N HIS A 969 6.15 0.06 33.61
CA HIS A 969 7.49 -0.47 33.37
C HIS A 969 7.57 -1.17 32.01
N GLU A 970 6.58 -1.99 31.66
CA GLU A 970 6.52 -2.71 30.38
C GLU A 970 6.30 -1.77 29.20
N ILE A 971 5.50 -0.71 29.38
CA ILE A 971 5.25 0.30 28.34
C ILE A 971 6.55 1.07 28.02
N LEU A 972 7.31 1.44 29.06
CA LEU A 972 8.54 2.23 28.91
C LEU A 972 9.75 1.43 28.43
N LYS A 973 9.63 0.11 28.22
CA LYS A 973 10.67 -0.69 27.57
C LYS A 973 10.83 -0.33 26.09
N PHE A 974 9.74 0.04 25.40
CA PHE A 974 9.72 0.35 23.96
C PHE A 974 10.32 -0.76 23.07
N ASN A 975 10.26 -2.01 23.50
CA ASN A 975 10.78 -3.16 22.76
C ASN A 975 9.78 -3.70 21.72
N GLU A 976 8.49 -3.41 21.91
CA GLU A 976 7.41 -3.83 21.00
C GLU A 976 6.89 -2.67 20.18
N THR A 977 6.23 -2.98 19.06
CA THR A 977 5.61 -1.94 18.21
C THR A 977 4.52 -1.17 18.97
N PRO A 978 4.56 0.18 19.02
CA PRO A 978 3.65 0.97 19.86
C PRO A 978 2.14 0.77 19.59
N TRP A 979 1.74 0.45 18.36
CA TRP A 979 0.33 0.18 18.06
C TRP A 979 -0.18 -1.12 18.72
N LEU A 980 0.66 -2.15 18.82
CA LEU A 980 0.33 -3.41 19.49
C LEU A 980 0.17 -3.14 21.00
N VAL A 981 1.11 -2.40 21.61
CA VAL A 981 0.99 -1.98 23.00
C VAL A 981 -0.31 -1.18 23.22
N SER A 982 -0.66 -0.29 22.28
CA SER A 982 -1.92 0.48 22.35
C SER A 982 -3.15 -0.43 22.31
N LYS A 983 -3.19 -1.41 21.39
CA LYS A 983 -4.27 -2.39 21.28
C LYS A 983 -4.43 -3.17 22.59
N GLU A 984 -3.33 -3.66 23.15
CA GLU A 984 -3.35 -4.46 24.37
C GLU A 984 -3.73 -3.63 25.60
N VAL A 985 -3.29 -2.37 25.68
CA VAL A 985 -3.75 -1.43 26.71
C VAL A 985 -5.27 -1.22 26.60
N ILE A 986 -5.80 -1.01 25.39
CA ILE A 986 -7.25 -0.90 25.15
C ILE A 986 -7.98 -2.16 25.65
N TRP A 987 -7.43 -3.35 25.39
CA TRP A 987 -7.99 -4.61 25.91
C TRP A 987 -8.01 -4.67 27.44
N PHE A 988 -6.97 -4.20 28.13
CA PHE A 988 -6.94 -4.14 29.60
C PHE A 988 -7.97 -3.15 30.17
N LEU A 989 -8.28 -2.07 29.43
CA LEU A 989 -9.21 -1.00 29.81
C LEU A 989 -10.69 -1.38 29.65
N GLU A 990 -11.01 -2.50 29.01
CA GLU A 990 -12.37 -3.00 28.82
C GLU A 990 -13.16 -2.98 30.14
N GLY A 991 -14.27 -2.24 30.15
CA GLY A 991 -15.16 -2.09 31.32
C GLY A 991 -14.67 -1.17 32.44
N LYS A 992 -13.54 -0.48 32.27
CA LYS A 992 -12.87 0.28 33.36
C LYS A 992 -12.65 1.77 33.08
N ILE A 993 -13.19 2.28 31.97
CA ILE A 993 -13.11 3.68 31.56
C ILE A 993 -14.49 4.29 31.36
N SER A 994 -14.57 5.61 31.43
CA SER A 994 -15.80 6.37 31.21
C SER A 994 -16.20 6.44 29.72
N LYS A 995 -17.48 6.70 29.45
CA LYS A 995 -17.99 6.90 28.07
C LYS A 995 -17.27 8.01 27.31
N SER A 996 -16.91 9.11 27.99
CA SER A 996 -16.14 10.21 27.38
C SER A 996 -14.76 9.74 26.93
N GLN A 997 -14.08 8.93 27.74
CA GLN A 997 -12.77 8.37 27.38
C GLN A 997 -12.89 7.39 26.21
N ILE A 998 -13.97 6.61 26.12
CA ILE A 998 -14.24 5.74 24.98
C ILE A 998 -14.39 6.56 23.68
N GLU A 999 -15.19 7.65 23.72
CA GLU A 999 -15.35 8.54 22.56
C GLU A 999 -14.01 9.18 22.14
N ASP A 1000 -13.20 9.61 23.10
CA ASP A 1000 -11.85 10.14 22.83
C ASP A 1000 -10.95 9.08 22.18
N ILE A 1001 -10.97 7.83 22.65
CA ILE A 1001 -10.19 6.73 22.06
C ILE A 1001 -10.66 6.43 20.64
N TYR A 1002 -11.98 6.41 20.38
CA TYR A 1002 -12.50 6.28 19.02
C TYR A 1002 -11.96 7.39 18.11
N LYS A 1003 -12.02 8.64 18.57
CA LYS A 1003 -11.46 9.77 17.82
C LYS A 1003 -9.96 9.62 17.57
N ILE A 1004 -9.21 9.16 18.57
CA ILE A 1004 -7.75 8.96 18.48
C ILE A 1004 -7.42 7.89 17.44
N VAL A 1005 -8.10 6.74 17.47
CA VAL A 1005 -7.91 5.64 16.51
C VAL A 1005 -8.33 6.08 15.10
N ASN A 1006 -9.48 6.75 14.96
CA ASN A 1006 -9.92 7.32 13.69
C ASN A 1006 -8.90 8.29 13.10
N ASN A 1007 -8.39 9.22 13.91
CA ASN A 1007 -7.37 10.17 13.48
C ASN A 1007 -6.06 9.47 13.09
N HIS A 1008 -5.62 8.45 13.85
CA HIS A 1008 -4.41 7.70 13.53
C HIS A 1008 -4.48 7.11 12.11
N PHE A 1009 -5.59 6.46 11.76
CA PHE A 1009 -5.75 5.89 10.43
C PHE A 1009 -6.03 6.93 9.35
N HIS A 1010 -6.69 8.05 9.67
CA HIS A 1010 -6.83 9.17 8.73
C HIS A 1010 -5.48 9.74 8.27
N TYR A 1011 -4.50 9.87 9.17
CA TYR A 1011 -3.16 10.32 8.79
C TYR A 1011 -2.43 9.33 7.87
N ILE A 1012 -2.76 8.04 7.96
CA ILE A 1012 -2.10 6.94 7.25
C ILE A 1012 -2.77 6.66 5.90
N ILE A 1013 -4.09 6.59 5.86
CA ILE A 1013 -4.89 6.08 4.73
C ILE A 1013 -5.40 7.24 3.87
N ARG A 1014 -5.81 8.35 4.49
CA ARG A 1014 -6.31 9.57 3.82
C ARG A 1014 -7.45 9.27 2.83
N PRO A 1015 -8.57 8.69 3.29
CA PRO A 1015 -9.65 8.30 2.40
C PRO A 1015 -10.30 9.51 1.73
N ASP A 1016 -10.60 9.36 0.44
CA ASP A 1016 -11.32 10.35 -0.34
C ASP A 1016 -12.74 10.58 0.19
N THR A 1017 -13.26 11.78 -0.08
CA THR A 1017 -14.60 12.17 0.39
C THR A 1017 -15.67 11.24 -0.19
N SER A 1018 -15.60 10.88 -1.47
CA SER A 1018 -16.59 10.01 -2.14
C SER A 1018 -16.73 8.63 -1.48
N VAL A 1019 -15.65 8.04 -0.97
CA VAL A 1019 -15.69 6.75 -0.25
C VAL A 1019 -16.37 6.90 1.10
N LYS A 1020 -16.27 8.05 1.76
CA LYS A 1020 -17.05 8.33 2.98
C LYS A 1020 -18.53 8.43 2.68
N GLU A 1021 -18.90 9.00 1.53
CA GLU A 1021 -20.31 9.19 1.17
C GLU A 1021 -21.05 7.87 0.97
N LYS A 1022 -20.36 6.86 0.42
CA LYS A 1022 -20.86 5.47 0.26
C LYS A 1022 -21.45 4.91 1.56
N TYR A 1023 -20.89 5.27 2.72
CA TYR A 1023 -21.24 4.70 4.01
C TYR A 1023 -22.12 5.61 4.89
N PHE A 1024 -22.68 6.71 4.37
CA PHE A 1024 -23.54 7.61 5.15
C PHE A 1024 -24.75 6.93 5.80
N TRP A 1025 -25.21 5.82 5.23
CA TRP A 1025 -26.34 5.06 5.79
C TRP A 1025 -25.99 4.41 7.14
N LEU A 1026 -24.72 4.18 7.47
CA LEU A 1026 -24.29 3.65 8.77
C LEU A 1026 -24.56 4.61 9.93
N ASP A 1027 -24.74 5.91 9.68
CA ASP A 1027 -25.02 6.90 10.72
C ASP A 1027 -26.50 6.88 11.16
N LYS A 1028 -27.37 6.18 10.43
CA LYS A 1028 -28.82 6.12 10.69
C LYS A 1028 -29.15 4.98 11.66
N GLU A 1029 -30.03 5.25 12.63
CA GLU A 1029 -30.67 4.22 13.44
C GLU A 1029 -31.85 3.61 12.64
N ASN A 1030 -31.85 2.29 12.46
CA ASN A 1030 -32.94 1.57 11.81
C ASN A 1030 -34.02 1.16 12.84
N GLU A 1031 -35.22 0.87 12.34
CA GLU A 1031 -36.31 0.37 13.17
C GLU A 1031 -35.94 -0.94 13.87
N LYS A 1032 -36.32 -1.08 15.15
CA LYS A 1032 -36.06 -2.27 15.95
C LYS A 1032 -36.94 -3.43 15.48
N ILE A 1033 -36.39 -4.25 14.59
CA ILE A 1033 -36.93 -5.56 14.17
C ILE A 1033 -36.23 -6.65 15.00
N SER A 1034 -36.87 -7.80 15.25
CA SER A 1034 -36.23 -8.92 15.96
C SER A 1034 -35.01 -9.45 15.20
N ASN A 1035 -33.98 -9.93 15.92
CA ASN A 1035 -32.79 -10.51 15.30
C ASN A 1035 -33.15 -11.72 14.41
N ASN A 1036 -34.11 -12.56 14.82
CA ASN A 1036 -34.66 -13.64 13.98
C ASN A 1036 -35.17 -13.10 12.64
N SER A 1037 -36.03 -12.08 12.67
CA SER A 1037 -36.60 -11.49 11.45
C SER A 1037 -35.51 -10.90 10.54
N GLN A 1038 -34.46 -10.28 11.11
CA GLN A 1038 -33.33 -9.76 10.34
C GLN A 1038 -32.54 -10.89 9.64
N ILE A 1039 -32.31 -12.01 10.32
CA ILE A 1039 -31.63 -13.17 9.71
C ILE A 1039 -32.51 -13.86 8.67
N ILE A 1040 -33.82 -13.95 8.88
CA ILE A 1040 -34.75 -14.46 7.87
C ILE A 1040 -34.71 -13.58 6.61
N ASP A 1041 -34.72 -12.25 6.77
CA ASP A 1041 -34.59 -11.31 5.63
C ASP A 1041 -33.24 -11.48 4.92
N PHE A 1042 -32.15 -11.75 5.66
CA PHE A 1042 -30.84 -12.05 5.10
C PHE A 1042 -30.83 -13.37 4.31
N LEU A 1043 -31.44 -14.43 4.83
CA LEU A 1043 -31.60 -15.70 4.11
C LEU A 1043 -32.46 -15.53 2.84
N ILE A 1044 -33.55 -14.77 2.90
CA ILE A 1044 -34.36 -14.46 1.71
C ILE A 1044 -33.53 -13.69 0.68
N TRP A 1045 -32.67 -12.77 1.11
CA TRP A 1045 -31.76 -12.06 0.23
C TRP A 1045 -30.75 -12.99 -0.47
N LEU A 1046 -30.24 -14.03 0.21
CA LEU A 1046 -29.35 -15.04 -0.39
C LEU A 1046 -29.99 -15.82 -1.55
N LEU A 1047 -31.32 -15.80 -1.71
CA LEU A 1047 -31.97 -16.33 -2.92
C LEU A 1047 -31.63 -15.53 -4.19
N ASN A 1048 -31.04 -14.34 -4.07
CA ASN A 1048 -30.53 -13.54 -5.19
C ASN A 1048 -29.04 -13.80 -5.47
N HIS A 1049 -28.36 -14.64 -4.69
CA HIS A 1049 -26.90 -14.82 -4.78
C HIS A 1049 -26.47 -15.33 -6.16
N PRO A 1050 -25.33 -14.88 -6.74
CA PRO A 1050 -24.87 -15.37 -8.04
C PRO A 1050 -24.58 -16.88 -8.08
N PHE A 1051 -23.97 -17.43 -7.03
CA PHE A 1051 -23.73 -18.88 -6.92
C PHE A 1051 -25.02 -19.68 -6.78
N THR A 1052 -25.20 -20.62 -7.71
CA THR A 1052 -26.41 -21.46 -7.77
C THR A 1052 -26.57 -22.37 -6.55
N ASP A 1053 -25.46 -22.87 -6.01
CA ASP A 1053 -25.52 -23.77 -4.85
C ASP A 1053 -25.91 -23.05 -3.56
N ILE A 1054 -25.47 -21.80 -3.38
CA ILE A 1054 -25.94 -20.95 -2.27
C ILE A 1054 -27.45 -20.74 -2.37
N ARG A 1055 -27.98 -20.43 -3.56
CA ARG A 1055 -29.43 -20.28 -3.76
C ARG A 1055 -30.21 -21.56 -3.43
N LYS A 1056 -29.73 -22.72 -3.91
CA LYS A 1056 -30.37 -24.03 -3.66
C LYS A 1056 -30.36 -24.42 -2.18
N LYS A 1057 -29.22 -24.29 -1.50
CA LYS A 1057 -29.10 -24.56 -0.05
C LYS A 1057 -30.00 -23.62 0.75
N THR A 1058 -30.03 -22.34 0.39
CA THR A 1058 -30.91 -21.32 1.01
C THR A 1058 -32.39 -21.67 0.81
N PHE A 1059 -32.79 -22.08 -0.40
CA PHE A 1059 -34.16 -22.49 -0.69
C PHE A 1059 -34.61 -23.64 0.23
N ASN A 1060 -33.80 -24.70 0.30
CA ASN A 1060 -34.11 -25.87 1.13
C ASN A 1060 -34.18 -25.47 2.62
N ASN A 1061 -33.26 -24.64 3.09
CA ASN A 1061 -33.24 -24.16 4.46
C ASN A 1061 -34.48 -23.32 4.81
N LEU A 1062 -34.96 -22.45 3.92
CA LEU A 1062 -36.18 -21.68 4.18
C LEU A 1062 -37.43 -22.56 4.25
N VAL A 1063 -37.48 -23.67 3.49
CA VAL A 1063 -38.57 -24.66 3.60
C VAL A 1063 -38.55 -25.34 4.97
N GLU A 1064 -37.37 -25.79 5.42
CA GLU A 1064 -37.19 -26.42 6.74
C GLU A 1064 -37.47 -25.43 7.89
N LEU A 1065 -37.00 -24.19 7.78
CA LEU A 1065 -37.28 -23.14 8.76
C LEU A 1065 -38.78 -22.80 8.83
N GLY A 1066 -39.51 -22.92 7.73
CA GLY A 1066 -40.97 -22.81 7.73
C GLY A 1066 -41.65 -23.84 8.65
N LYS A 1067 -41.04 -25.02 8.82
CA LYS A 1067 -41.47 -26.02 9.80
C LYS A 1067 -41.08 -25.64 11.23
N PHE A 1068 -39.83 -25.23 11.44
CA PHE A 1068 -39.28 -25.01 12.79
C PHE A 1068 -39.76 -23.70 13.44
N LEU A 1069 -39.87 -22.62 12.66
CA LEU A 1069 -40.21 -21.27 13.14
C LEU A 1069 -41.63 -20.83 12.72
N GLY A 1070 -42.27 -21.57 11.83
CA GLY A 1070 -43.68 -21.41 11.51
C GLY A 1070 -44.03 -20.03 10.93
N GLU A 1071 -44.86 -19.29 11.68
CA GLU A 1071 -45.52 -18.07 11.24
C GLU A 1071 -44.55 -16.94 10.87
N GLU A 1072 -43.44 -16.76 11.59
CA GLU A 1072 -42.48 -15.67 11.34
C GLU A 1072 -41.85 -15.78 9.94
N VAL A 1073 -41.42 -16.99 9.55
CA VAL A 1073 -40.82 -17.26 8.23
C VAL A 1073 -41.87 -17.10 7.13
N ILE A 1074 -43.07 -17.62 7.34
CA ILE A 1074 -44.16 -17.54 6.34
C ILE A 1074 -44.54 -16.07 6.10
N ILE A 1075 -44.68 -15.26 7.15
CA ILE A 1075 -44.99 -13.83 7.01
C ILE A 1075 -43.92 -13.10 6.18
N LYS A 1076 -42.63 -13.36 6.44
CA LYS A 1076 -41.54 -12.75 5.66
C LYS A 1076 -41.54 -13.17 4.19
N LEU A 1077 -41.81 -14.44 3.92
CA LEU A 1077 -41.94 -14.96 2.55
C LEU A 1077 -43.19 -14.40 1.83
N LEU A 1078 -44.32 -14.25 2.54
CA LEU A 1078 -45.56 -13.64 2.03
C LEU A 1078 -45.32 -12.17 1.66
N ASN A 1079 -44.67 -11.42 2.54
CA ASN A 1079 -44.31 -10.02 2.28
C ASN A 1079 -43.36 -9.89 1.10
N THR A 1080 -42.35 -10.75 1.01
CA THR A 1080 -41.38 -10.73 -0.10
C THR A 1080 -42.04 -11.10 -1.43
N SER A 1081 -42.83 -12.18 -1.47
CA SER A 1081 -43.54 -12.61 -2.69
C SER A 1081 -44.62 -11.63 -3.15
N SER A 1082 -45.18 -10.84 -2.22
CA SER A 1082 -46.12 -9.76 -2.53
C SER A 1082 -45.43 -8.43 -2.84
N SER A 1083 -44.10 -8.35 -2.69
CA SER A 1083 -43.34 -7.16 -3.04
C SER A 1083 -43.31 -7.02 -4.56
N LYS A 1084 -43.62 -5.84 -5.09
CA LYS A 1084 -43.57 -5.57 -6.54
C LYS A 1084 -42.13 -5.35 -7.03
N THR A 1085 -41.16 -6.01 -6.40
CA THR A 1085 -39.74 -5.82 -6.67
C THR A 1085 -39.24 -6.86 -7.67
N PRO A 1086 -38.50 -6.45 -8.71
CA PRO A 1086 -38.04 -7.33 -9.79
C PRO A 1086 -36.81 -8.16 -9.39
N LEU A 1087 -36.85 -8.80 -8.21
CA LEU A 1087 -35.78 -9.62 -7.68
C LEU A 1087 -36.12 -11.12 -7.80
N LEU A 1088 -35.09 -11.94 -7.95
CA LEU A 1088 -35.25 -13.40 -7.99
C LEU A 1088 -35.88 -13.93 -6.70
N SER A 1089 -35.52 -13.36 -5.54
CA SER A 1089 -36.08 -13.70 -4.23
C SER A 1089 -37.60 -13.53 -4.16
N THR A 1090 -38.18 -12.57 -4.88
CA THR A 1090 -39.64 -12.36 -4.94
C THR A 1090 -40.34 -13.59 -5.53
N LYS A 1091 -39.86 -14.08 -6.67
CA LYS A 1091 -40.37 -15.30 -7.31
C LYS A 1091 -40.05 -16.54 -6.46
N MET A 1092 -38.81 -16.69 -6.02
CA MET A 1092 -38.35 -17.85 -5.25
C MET A 1092 -39.07 -17.99 -3.91
N SER A 1093 -39.43 -16.90 -3.23
CA SER A 1093 -40.21 -16.95 -1.99
C SER A 1093 -41.58 -17.61 -2.19
N SER A 1094 -42.22 -17.40 -3.35
CA SER A 1094 -43.49 -18.08 -3.68
C SER A 1094 -43.31 -19.58 -3.89
N TYR A 1095 -42.17 -20.00 -4.44
CA TYR A 1095 -41.83 -21.42 -4.59
C TYR A 1095 -41.51 -22.08 -3.25
N VAL A 1096 -40.81 -21.37 -2.36
CA VAL A 1096 -40.58 -21.84 -0.98
C VAL A 1096 -41.92 -22.03 -0.27
N LEU A 1097 -42.82 -21.04 -0.33
CA LEU A 1097 -44.17 -21.15 0.24
C LEU A 1097 -44.98 -22.30 -0.36
N LYS A 1098 -44.89 -22.50 -1.68
CA LYS A 1098 -45.53 -23.63 -2.36
C LYS A 1098 -44.99 -24.95 -1.80
N LYS A 1099 -43.68 -25.08 -1.66
CA LYS A 1099 -43.05 -26.29 -1.10
C LYS A 1099 -43.45 -26.52 0.35
N ILE A 1100 -43.47 -25.48 1.18
CA ILE A 1100 -43.99 -25.54 2.56
C ILE A 1100 -45.47 -25.98 2.55
N SER A 1101 -46.28 -25.54 1.60
CA SER A 1101 -47.69 -25.97 1.51
C SER A 1101 -47.87 -27.43 1.15
N GLU A 1102 -46.92 -28.02 0.41
CA GLU A 1102 -46.94 -29.43 0.05
C GLU A 1102 -46.54 -30.32 1.24
N GLU A 1103 -45.57 -29.86 2.05
CA GLU A 1103 -45.02 -30.66 3.16
C GLU A 1103 -45.72 -30.37 4.51
N TYR A 1104 -46.10 -29.12 4.76
CA TYR A 1104 -46.62 -28.62 6.03
C TYR A 1104 -47.83 -27.66 5.86
N PRO A 1105 -48.91 -28.08 5.17
CA PRO A 1105 -50.04 -27.20 4.81
C PRO A 1105 -50.74 -26.54 6.01
N GLU A 1106 -50.76 -27.21 7.17
CA GLU A 1106 -51.40 -26.69 8.40
C GLU A 1106 -50.76 -25.40 8.91
N ILE A 1107 -49.46 -25.21 8.70
CA ILE A 1107 -48.74 -24.01 9.18
C ILE A 1107 -49.16 -22.78 8.35
N ILE A 1108 -49.29 -22.94 7.03
CA ILE A 1108 -49.75 -21.87 6.14
C ILE A 1108 -51.21 -21.52 6.43
N LYS A 1109 -52.07 -22.54 6.58
CA LYS A 1109 -53.47 -22.34 6.97
C LYS A 1109 -53.56 -21.51 8.26
N LYS A 1110 -52.88 -21.92 9.33
CA LYS A 1110 -52.89 -21.22 10.61
C LYS A 1110 -52.42 -19.76 10.47
N THR A 1111 -51.38 -19.53 9.67
CA THR A 1111 -50.83 -18.18 9.44
C THR A 1111 -51.83 -17.27 8.73
N LEU A 1112 -52.53 -17.78 7.71
CA LEU A 1112 -53.56 -17.03 6.97
C LEU A 1112 -54.84 -16.82 7.78
N GLU A 1113 -55.24 -17.79 8.61
CA GLU A 1113 -56.36 -17.64 9.54
C GLU A 1113 -56.10 -16.53 10.57
N THR A 1114 -54.87 -16.44 11.06
CA THR A 1114 -54.44 -15.42 12.02
C THR A 1114 -54.27 -14.03 11.37
N ASN A 1115 -53.91 -14.01 10.07
CA ASN A 1115 -53.60 -12.79 9.33
C ASN A 1115 -54.42 -12.70 8.02
N SER A 1116 -55.74 -12.61 8.14
CA SER A 1116 -56.67 -12.67 7.01
C SER A 1116 -56.48 -11.57 5.95
N SER A 1117 -55.82 -10.45 6.28
CA SER A 1117 -55.47 -9.40 5.32
C SER A 1117 -54.59 -9.89 4.17
N TYR A 1118 -53.74 -10.91 4.40
CA TYR A 1118 -52.90 -11.48 3.35
C TYR A 1118 -53.71 -12.17 2.26
N VAL A 1119 -54.92 -12.67 2.53
CA VAL A 1119 -55.78 -13.28 1.50
C VAL A 1119 -56.11 -12.27 0.40
N ILE A 1120 -56.44 -11.03 0.79
CA ILE A 1120 -56.72 -9.94 -0.14
C ILE A 1120 -55.42 -9.50 -0.83
N GLN A 1121 -54.34 -9.34 -0.08
CA GLN A 1121 -53.04 -8.93 -0.63
C GLN A 1121 -52.55 -9.91 -1.71
N ILE A 1122 -52.61 -11.22 -1.45
CA ILE A 1122 -52.24 -12.27 -2.40
C ILE A 1122 -53.11 -12.22 -3.65
N ALA A 1123 -54.42 -11.99 -3.50
CA ALA A 1123 -55.33 -11.89 -4.65
C ALA A 1123 -55.00 -10.71 -5.59
N THR A 1124 -54.40 -9.64 -5.07
CA THR A 1124 -53.97 -8.46 -5.85
C THR A 1124 -52.64 -8.62 -6.58
N ILE A 1125 -51.92 -9.74 -6.41
CA ILE A 1125 -50.64 -9.98 -7.08
C ILE A 1125 -50.83 -10.04 -8.59
N SER A 1126 -50.10 -9.19 -9.30
CA SER A 1126 -50.08 -9.08 -10.76
C SER A 1126 -49.10 -10.02 -11.44
N HIS A 1127 -48.08 -10.51 -10.75
CA HIS A 1127 -47.08 -11.42 -11.32
C HIS A 1127 -47.64 -12.86 -11.48
N PHE A 1128 -47.78 -13.33 -12.72
CA PHE A 1128 -48.49 -14.58 -13.03
C PHE A 1128 -47.92 -15.82 -12.34
N THR A 1129 -46.62 -16.07 -12.42
CA THR A 1129 -46.04 -17.31 -11.82
C THR A 1129 -46.22 -17.36 -10.29
N ILE A 1130 -46.02 -16.24 -9.59
CA ILE A 1130 -46.27 -16.13 -8.16
C ILE A 1130 -47.74 -16.41 -7.86
N LYS A 1131 -48.66 -15.81 -8.62
CA LYS A 1131 -50.10 -16.03 -8.48
C LYS A 1131 -50.46 -17.50 -8.72
N TYR A 1132 -49.87 -18.14 -9.73
CA TYR A 1132 -50.05 -19.56 -10.02
C TYR A 1132 -49.57 -20.45 -8.87
N ASN A 1133 -48.42 -20.12 -8.26
CA ASN A 1133 -47.95 -20.80 -7.05
C ASN A 1133 -48.93 -20.63 -5.88
N PHE A 1134 -49.53 -19.45 -5.70
CA PHE A 1134 -50.56 -19.25 -4.68
C PHE A 1134 -51.87 -20.01 -4.96
N ILE A 1135 -52.22 -20.25 -6.22
CA ILE A 1135 -53.34 -21.15 -6.57
C ILE A 1135 -53.01 -22.59 -6.15
N ALA A 1136 -51.77 -23.05 -6.38
CA ALA A 1136 -51.34 -24.36 -5.92
C ALA A 1136 -51.37 -24.46 -4.39
N ILE A 1137 -50.86 -23.45 -3.68
CA ILE A 1137 -50.95 -23.35 -2.21
C ILE A 1137 -52.40 -23.40 -1.75
N ALA A 1138 -53.29 -22.62 -2.39
CA ALA A 1138 -54.71 -22.56 -2.07
C ALA A 1138 -55.40 -23.93 -2.24
N ASN A 1139 -54.99 -24.73 -3.23
CA ASN A 1139 -55.50 -26.09 -3.40
C ASN A 1139 -55.01 -27.01 -2.28
N ASN A 1140 -53.71 -26.96 -1.93
CA ASN A 1140 -53.14 -27.78 -0.86
C ASN A 1140 -53.81 -27.49 0.50
N ILE A 1141 -54.02 -26.22 0.85
CA ILE A 1141 -54.68 -25.86 2.13
C ILE A 1141 -56.21 -26.03 2.08
N LYS A 1142 -56.82 -26.06 0.90
CA LYS A 1142 -58.25 -26.37 0.72
C LYS A 1142 -58.55 -27.83 1.04
N GLU A 1143 -57.63 -28.74 0.73
CA GLU A 1143 -57.76 -30.17 1.07
C GLU A 1143 -57.85 -30.40 2.58
N ILE A 1144 -57.22 -29.54 3.39
CA ILE A 1144 -57.29 -29.55 4.86
C ILE A 1144 -58.31 -28.54 5.44
N GLY A 1145 -59.25 -28.07 4.60
CA GLY A 1145 -60.46 -27.35 5.01
C GLY A 1145 -60.46 -25.83 4.89
N TYR A 1146 -59.36 -25.18 4.45
CA TYR A 1146 -59.30 -23.72 4.32
C TYR A 1146 -59.62 -23.25 2.89
N LYS A 1147 -60.84 -22.75 2.66
CA LYS A 1147 -61.35 -22.43 1.30
C LYS A 1147 -61.20 -20.96 0.89
N GLU A 1148 -60.96 -20.06 1.82
CA GLU A 1148 -61.06 -18.61 1.63
C GLU A 1148 -60.09 -18.08 0.57
N LEU A 1149 -58.82 -18.49 0.62
CA LEU A 1149 -57.82 -18.11 -0.37
C LEU A 1149 -58.19 -18.56 -1.78
N ALA A 1150 -58.67 -19.80 -1.93
CA ALA A 1150 -59.08 -20.35 -3.21
C ALA A 1150 -60.30 -19.60 -3.78
N VAL A 1151 -61.23 -19.16 -2.93
CA VAL A 1151 -62.40 -18.37 -3.34
C VAL A 1151 -61.96 -17.01 -3.87
N GLU A 1152 -61.09 -16.29 -3.16
CA GLU A 1152 -60.65 -14.96 -3.61
C GLU A 1152 -59.78 -15.02 -4.87
N LEU A 1153 -58.81 -15.95 -4.95
CA LEU A 1153 -57.99 -16.09 -6.15
C LEU A 1153 -58.82 -16.40 -7.40
N ASN A 1154 -59.84 -17.27 -7.29
CA ASN A 1154 -60.72 -17.62 -8.41
C ASN A 1154 -61.55 -16.44 -8.94
N LYS A 1155 -61.86 -15.42 -8.12
CA LYS A 1155 -62.57 -14.21 -8.58
C LYS A 1155 -61.71 -13.35 -9.50
N THR A 1156 -60.39 -13.46 -9.40
CA THR A 1156 -59.44 -12.61 -10.13
C THR A 1156 -59.00 -13.15 -11.48
N ILE A 1157 -59.50 -14.34 -11.88
CA ILE A 1157 -59.11 -15.04 -13.11
C ILE A 1157 -60.33 -15.17 -14.03
N PRO A 1158 -60.30 -14.58 -15.24
CA PRO A 1158 -61.41 -14.64 -16.18
C PRO A 1158 -61.72 -16.07 -16.67
N ASP A 1159 -63.00 -16.34 -16.93
CA ASP A 1159 -63.46 -17.57 -17.59
C ASP A 1159 -63.41 -17.50 -19.12
N ILE A 1160 -63.42 -16.28 -19.68
CA ILE A 1160 -63.57 -16.04 -21.12
C ILE A 1160 -62.20 -15.70 -21.73
N PRO A 1161 -61.84 -16.29 -22.89
CA PRO A 1161 -60.61 -15.95 -23.59
C PRO A 1161 -60.61 -14.49 -24.08
N PHE A 1162 -59.47 -13.82 -23.94
CA PHE A 1162 -59.24 -12.52 -24.56
C PHE A 1162 -59.07 -12.67 -26.07
N LYS A 1163 -59.28 -11.59 -26.82
CA LYS A 1163 -58.99 -11.60 -28.27
C LYS A 1163 -57.48 -11.66 -28.46
N THR A 1164 -56.99 -12.81 -28.93
CA THR A 1164 -55.56 -13.05 -29.22
C THR A 1164 -55.27 -12.82 -30.70
N GLY A 1165 -53.99 -12.68 -31.03
CA GLY A 1165 -53.52 -12.58 -32.40
C GLY A 1165 -52.00 -12.52 -32.44
N ASP A 1166 -51.43 -12.74 -33.63
CA ASP A 1166 -49.99 -12.62 -33.85
C ASP A 1166 -49.51 -11.23 -33.45
N ILE A 1167 -48.49 -11.21 -32.59
CA ILE A 1167 -47.78 -9.98 -32.22
C ILE A 1167 -46.40 -9.94 -32.87
N PHE A 1168 -45.92 -8.73 -33.11
CA PHE A 1168 -44.58 -8.47 -33.64
C PHE A 1168 -43.88 -7.48 -32.71
N LEU A 1169 -42.77 -7.90 -32.10
CA LEU A 1169 -42.05 -7.16 -31.07
C LEU A 1169 -40.54 -7.30 -31.28
N GLU A 1170 -39.91 -6.32 -31.94
CA GLU A 1170 -38.48 -6.34 -32.34
C GLU A 1170 -37.60 -5.41 -31.47
N GLU A 1171 -37.85 -5.34 -30.18
CA GLU A 1171 -37.03 -4.51 -29.28
C GLU A 1171 -35.74 -5.26 -28.88
N GLU A 1172 -34.56 -4.76 -29.26
CA GLU A 1172 -33.26 -5.41 -28.98
C GLU A 1172 -33.05 -5.71 -27.48
N PHE A 1173 -33.55 -4.85 -26.60
CA PHE A 1173 -33.37 -5.03 -25.15
C PHE A 1173 -34.17 -6.22 -24.58
N LEU A 1174 -35.08 -6.82 -25.36
CA LEU A 1174 -35.86 -8.02 -24.99
C LEU A 1174 -35.21 -9.34 -25.45
N LEU A 1175 -34.07 -9.30 -26.17
CA LEU A 1175 -33.37 -10.49 -26.67
C LEU A 1175 -33.22 -11.63 -25.65
N PRO A 1176 -32.90 -11.40 -24.36
CA PRO A 1176 -32.76 -12.49 -23.38
C PRO A 1176 -34.03 -13.31 -23.15
N ILE A 1177 -35.22 -12.73 -23.38
CA ILE A 1177 -36.52 -13.39 -23.19
C ILE A 1177 -37.28 -13.62 -24.52
N ALA A 1178 -36.67 -13.27 -25.66
CA ALA A 1178 -37.28 -13.45 -26.98
C ALA A 1178 -37.72 -14.89 -27.25
N PRO A 1179 -36.95 -15.95 -26.93
CA PRO A 1179 -37.39 -17.33 -27.15
C PRO A 1179 -38.70 -17.68 -26.43
N ILE A 1180 -38.88 -17.15 -25.22
CA ILE A 1180 -40.10 -17.36 -24.41
C ILE A 1180 -41.28 -16.60 -25.05
N ILE A 1181 -41.05 -15.37 -25.50
CA ILE A 1181 -42.06 -14.57 -26.20
C ILE A 1181 -42.48 -15.26 -27.50
N ASP A 1182 -41.54 -15.78 -28.28
CA ASP A 1182 -41.79 -16.49 -29.53
C ASP A 1182 -42.61 -17.77 -29.29
N GLU A 1183 -42.28 -18.54 -28.25
CA GLU A 1183 -43.06 -19.73 -27.87
C GLU A 1183 -44.49 -19.36 -27.46
N LEU A 1184 -44.67 -18.29 -26.67
CA LEU A 1184 -45.99 -17.79 -26.31
C LEU A 1184 -46.76 -17.28 -27.54
N ASN A 1185 -46.10 -16.62 -28.49
CA ASN A 1185 -46.71 -16.14 -29.72
C ASN A 1185 -47.15 -17.31 -30.61
N ASN A 1186 -46.32 -18.35 -30.73
CA ASN A 1186 -46.63 -19.60 -31.46
C ASN A 1186 -47.82 -20.37 -30.87
N LYS A 1187 -48.17 -20.14 -29.61
CA LYS A 1187 -49.39 -20.68 -28.97
C LYS A 1187 -50.63 -19.79 -29.17
N GLU A 1188 -50.50 -18.69 -29.92
CA GLU A 1188 -51.56 -17.73 -30.19
C GLU A 1188 -52.23 -17.18 -28.91
N VAL A 1189 -51.47 -17.01 -27.82
CA VAL A 1189 -51.99 -16.51 -26.53
C VAL A 1189 -51.77 -15.01 -26.30
N LEU A 1190 -50.96 -14.35 -27.13
CA LEU A 1190 -50.59 -12.95 -26.96
C LEU A 1190 -51.54 -11.98 -27.69
N ASN A 1191 -51.46 -10.69 -27.35
CA ASN A 1191 -52.18 -9.62 -28.04
C ASN A 1191 -51.42 -8.28 -27.96
N GLY A 1192 -51.86 -7.27 -28.74
CA GLY A 1192 -51.18 -5.97 -28.75
C GLY A 1192 -51.23 -5.19 -27.42
N GLY A 1193 -52.13 -5.54 -26.49
CA GLY A 1193 -52.17 -4.97 -25.14
C GLY A 1193 -51.01 -5.46 -24.27
N PHE A 1194 -50.69 -6.76 -24.35
CA PHE A 1194 -49.54 -7.37 -23.70
C PHE A 1194 -48.23 -6.64 -24.06
N CYS A 1195 -47.99 -6.38 -25.35
CA CYS A 1195 -46.76 -5.71 -25.82
C CYS A 1195 -46.56 -4.34 -25.15
N LYS A 1196 -47.62 -3.53 -25.08
CA LYS A 1196 -47.56 -2.20 -24.45
C LYS A 1196 -47.27 -2.28 -22.95
N ILE A 1197 -47.88 -3.25 -22.26
CA ILE A 1197 -47.64 -3.45 -20.83
C ILE A 1197 -46.21 -3.94 -20.58
N LEU A 1198 -45.72 -4.89 -21.37
CA LEU A 1198 -44.36 -5.43 -21.24
C LEU A 1198 -43.31 -4.32 -21.33
N VAL A 1199 -43.35 -3.52 -22.41
CA VAL A 1199 -42.39 -2.43 -22.60
C VAL A 1199 -42.49 -1.41 -21.47
N SER A 1200 -43.71 -1.00 -21.09
CA SER A 1200 -43.92 -0.08 -19.96
C SER A 1200 -43.35 -0.61 -18.65
N LYS A 1201 -43.50 -1.92 -18.38
CA LYS A 1201 -43.04 -2.56 -17.16
C LYS A 1201 -41.52 -2.73 -17.12
N VAL A 1202 -40.89 -3.06 -18.25
CA VAL A 1202 -39.43 -3.09 -18.34
C VAL A 1202 -38.84 -1.72 -18.01
N ILE A 1203 -39.39 -0.65 -18.57
CA ILE A 1203 -38.94 0.73 -18.28
C ILE A 1203 -39.17 1.07 -16.79
N GLU A 1204 -40.34 0.75 -16.25
CA GLU A 1204 -40.68 0.97 -14.82
C GLU A 1204 -39.69 0.26 -13.89
N TYR A 1205 -39.36 -1.01 -14.16
CA TYR A 1205 -38.50 -1.82 -13.29
C TYR A 1205 -37.00 -1.58 -13.46
N CYS A 1206 -36.56 -1.03 -14.59
CA CYS A 1206 -35.17 -0.59 -14.74
C CYS A 1206 -34.91 0.72 -13.99
N SER A 1207 -35.92 1.59 -13.84
CA SER A 1207 -35.80 2.91 -13.19
C SER A 1207 -35.24 2.80 -11.75
N PRO A 1208 -34.31 3.69 -11.34
CA PRO A 1208 -33.87 4.91 -12.03
C PRO A 1208 -32.84 4.68 -13.15
N LEU A 1209 -32.34 3.45 -13.31
CA LEU A 1209 -31.40 3.11 -14.38
C LEU A 1209 -32.14 2.84 -15.69
N ASN A 1210 -31.38 2.83 -16.79
CA ASN A 1210 -31.86 2.33 -18.07
C ASN A 1210 -31.44 0.86 -18.27
N THR A 1211 -31.90 0.25 -19.36
CA THR A 1211 -31.59 -1.15 -19.70
C THR A 1211 -30.10 -1.38 -19.92
N ILE A 1212 -29.39 -0.41 -20.53
CA ILE A 1212 -27.96 -0.50 -20.83
C ILE A 1212 -27.14 -0.52 -19.53
N ASP A 1213 -27.46 0.34 -18.57
CA ASP A 1213 -26.78 0.41 -17.29
C ASP A 1213 -27.01 -0.85 -16.45
N LEU A 1214 -28.20 -1.44 -16.50
CA LEU A 1214 -28.48 -2.68 -15.78
C LEU A 1214 -27.70 -3.87 -16.37
N VAL A 1215 -27.60 -3.95 -17.71
CA VAL A 1215 -26.74 -4.92 -18.42
C VAL A 1215 -25.26 -4.70 -18.07
N LYS A 1216 -24.81 -3.45 -18.01
CA LYS A 1216 -23.45 -3.07 -17.60
C LYS A 1216 -23.15 -3.50 -16.17
N SER A 1217 -24.07 -3.28 -15.23
CA SER A 1217 -23.99 -3.80 -13.86
C SER A 1217 -23.80 -5.33 -13.85
N ASP A 1218 -24.55 -6.07 -14.67
CA ASP A 1218 -24.40 -7.53 -14.73
C ASP A 1218 -23.06 -7.99 -15.33
N LYS A 1219 -22.44 -7.21 -16.22
CA LYS A 1219 -21.07 -7.45 -16.69
C LYS A 1219 -20.09 -7.38 -15.52
N TYR A 1220 -20.15 -6.32 -14.71
CA TYR A 1220 -19.27 -6.16 -13.54
C TYR A 1220 -19.52 -7.24 -12.50
N LEU A 1221 -20.79 -7.61 -12.27
CA LEU A 1221 -21.12 -8.66 -11.30
C LEU A 1221 -20.55 -10.02 -11.72
N ARG A 1222 -20.67 -10.40 -12.99
CA ARG A 1222 -20.08 -11.64 -13.52
C ARG A 1222 -18.55 -11.67 -13.39
N ARG A 1223 -17.90 -10.52 -13.57
CA ARG A 1223 -16.45 -10.39 -13.36
C ARG A 1223 -16.05 -10.60 -11.90
N SER A 1224 -16.81 -10.07 -10.94
CA SER A 1224 -16.58 -10.30 -9.51
C SER A 1224 -16.77 -11.77 -9.09
N PHE A 1225 -17.68 -12.49 -9.77
CA PHE A 1225 -17.99 -13.90 -9.52
C PHE A 1225 -17.56 -14.79 -10.69
N HIS A 1226 -16.29 -14.67 -11.09
CA HIS A 1226 -15.74 -15.31 -12.31
C HIS A 1226 -15.83 -16.85 -12.35
N ASP A 1227 -15.96 -17.52 -11.21
CA ASP A 1227 -16.10 -18.98 -11.12
C ASP A 1227 -17.51 -19.48 -11.48
N GLU A 1228 -18.53 -18.60 -11.45
CA GLU A 1228 -19.92 -18.97 -11.76
C GLU A 1228 -20.24 -18.72 -13.24
N THR A 1229 -20.45 -19.81 -13.98
CA THR A 1229 -20.72 -19.77 -15.42
C THR A 1229 -22.21 -19.81 -15.76
N GLN A 1230 -23.08 -20.19 -14.81
CA GLN A 1230 -24.51 -20.41 -15.06
C GLN A 1230 -25.40 -19.20 -14.70
N TYR A 1231 -24.82 -18.13 -14.16
CA TYR A 1231 -25.58 -16.96 -13.72
C TYR A 1231 -26.04 -16.07 -14.90
N ARG A 1232 -27.37 -15.99 -15.09
CA ARG A 1232 -28.00 -15.24 -16.20
C ARG A 1232 -28.00 -13.71 -16.01
N GLY A 1233 -27.90 -13.21 -14.77
CA GLY A 1233 -27.84 -11.77 -14.46
C GLY A 1233 -29.16 -11.17 -13.94
N ARG A 1234 -29.09 -10.05 -13.20
CA ARG A 1234 -30.24 -9.33 -12.63
C ARG A 1234 -31.13 -8.70 -13.70
N TYR A 1235 -30.54 -8.31 -14.83
CA TYR A 1235 -31.29 -7.81 -15.97
C TYR A 1235 -32.26 -8.86 -16.50
N ASN A 1236 -31.81 -10.11 -16.61
CA ASN A 1236 -32.66 -11.22 -17.03
C ASN A 1236 -33.80 -11.48 -16.02
N ASP A 1237 -33.52 -11.39 -14.72
CA ASP A 1237 -34.56 -11.50 -13.68
C ASP A 1237 -35.61 -10.37 -13.79
N THR A 1238 -35.15 -9.15 -14.09
CA THR A 1238 -36.02 -7.98 -14.30
C THR A 1238 -36.93 -8.16 -15.52
N LEU A 1239 -36.37 -8.61 -16.65
CA LEU A 1239 -37.14 -8.91 -17.85
C LEU A 1239 -38.18 -10.00 -17.60
N ASN A 1240 -37.80 -11.08 -16.91
CA ASN A 1240 -38.70 -12.16 -16.56
C ASN A 1240 -39.84 -11.71 -15.62
N HIS A 1241 -39.54 -10.80 -14.68
CA HIS A 1241 -40.54 -10.22 -13.79
C HIS A 1241 -41.55 -9.36 -14.59
N ALA A 1242 -41.06 -8.49 -15.48
CA ALA A 1242 -41.89 -7.67 -16.35
C ALA A 1242 -42.77 -8.54 -17.28
N LEU A 1243 -42.20 -9.61 -17.85
CA LEU A 1243 -42.92 -10.59 -18.68
C LEU A 1243 -44.07 -11.23 -17.89
N ASN A 1244 -43.80 -11.66 -16.65
CA ASN A 1244 -44.81 -12.26 -15.79
C ASN A 1244 -45.91 -11.30 -15.34
N GLU A 1245 -45.65 -10.01 -15.21
CA GLU A 1245 -46.70 -9.01 -14.97
C GLU A 1245 -47.54 -8.77 -16.23
N ALA A 1246 -46.88 -8.62 -17.38
CA ALA A 1246 -47.56 -8.33 -18.64
C ALA A 1246 -48.47 -9.48 -19.09
N ILE A 1247 -48.00 -10.73 -18.95
CA ILE A 1247 -48.72 -11.92 -19.39
C ILE A 1247 -50.04 -12.12 -18.63
N THR A 1248 -50.16 -11.62 -17.40
CA THR A 1248 -51.38 -11.73 -16.60
C THR A 1248 -52.60 -11.10 -17.30
N SER A 1249 -52.39 -10.11 -18.18
CA SER A 1249 -53.46 -9.48 -18.97
C SER A 1249 -54.11 -10.39 -20.02
N VAL A 1250 -53.49 -11.53 -20.34
CA VAL A 1250 -53.98 -12.50 -21.35
C VAL A 1250 -54.28 -13.89 -20.77
N VAL A 1251 -54.17 -14.04 -19.45
CA VAL A 1251 -54.41 -15.30 -18.73
C VAL A 1251 -55.91 -15.50 -18.44
N TYR A 1252 -56.43 -16.69 -18.74
CA TYR A 1252 -57.77 -17.17 -18.38
C TYR A 1252 -57.72 -18.65 -17.98
N LYS A 1253 -58.77 -19.20 -17.36
CA LYS A 1253 -58.68 -20.50 -16.67
C LYS A 1253 -58.12 -21.67 -17.51
N ASN A 1254 -58.36 -21.71 -18.81
CA ASN A 1254 -57.94 -22.85 -19.66
C ASN A 1254 -56.50 -22.75 -20.21
N ASN A 1255 -55.88 -21.55 -20.24
CA ASN A 1255 -54.51 -21.38 -20.76
C ASN A 1255 -53.44 -21.25 -19.66
N MET A 1256 -53.84 -21.14 -18.38
CA MET A 1256 -52.92 -20.96 -17.25
C MET A 1256 -51.79 -21.99 -17.21
N LYS A 1257 -52.12 -23.27 -17.33
CA LYS A 1257 -51.14 -24.36 -17.23
C LYS A 1257 -50.11 -24.26 -18.35
N THR A 1258 -50.56 -24.06 -19.59
CA THR A 1258 -49.70 -23.91 -20.76
C THR A 1258 -48.78 -22.70 -20.64
N ILE A 1259 -49.31 -21.54 -20.23
CA ILE A 1259 -48.49 -20.33 -20.02
C ILE A 1259 -47.46 -20.55 -18.91
N HIS A 1260 -47.84 -21.19 -17.81
CA HIS A 1260 -46.92 -21.46 -16.70
C HIS A 1260 -45.79 -22.42 -17.11
N GLU A 1261 -46.10 -23.45 -17.89
CA GLU A 1261 -45.11 -24.40 -18.44
C GLU A 1261 -44.09 -23.70 -19.34
N ILE A 1262 -44.53 -22.75 -20.18
CA ILE A 1262 -43.64 -21.98 -21.06
C ILE A 1262 -42.75 -21.02 -20.28
N LEU A 1263 -43.32 -20.26 -19.33
CA LEU A 1263 -42.57 -19.26 -18.55
C LEU A 1263 -41.52 -19.85 -17.60
N ASN A 1264 -41.66 -21.13 -17.25
CA ASN A 1264 -40.81 -21.83 -16.28
C ASN A 1264 -40.16 -23.10 -16.87
N ASN A 1265 -40.14 -23.23 -18.19
CA ASN A 1265 -39.32 -24.21 -18.89
C ASN A 1265 -37.89 -23.66 -18.91
N ASP A 1266 -37.00 -24.28 -18.13
CA ASP A 1266 -35.57 -23.93 -18.07
C ASP A 1266 -34.71 -24.83 -18.94
#